data_AF-A0A8D9D0X2-F1
#
_entry.id   AF-A0A8D9D0X2-F1
#
_cell.length_a   1.000
_cell.length_b   1.000
_cell.length_c   1.000
_cell.angle_alpha   90.00
_cell.angle_beta   90.00
_cell.angle_gamma   90.00
#
_symmetry.space_group_name_H-M   'P 1'
#
loop_
_entity.id
_entity.type
_entity.pdbx_description
1 polymer ?
#
loop_
_entity_poly.entity_id
_entity_poly.type
_entity_poly.pdbx_seq_one_letter_code
_entity_poly.pdbx_strand_id
1 'polypeptide(L)'
;MKTKTYNFICIVASVLSFLSSAATSQNGNSSTFCSKTCGGVSIPFPFGIGGKDCYLNRWYEVVCNATTSGTTVPFLSRINAEVVNISLPDGYKPYGVLLIKGPVTSLDCSSNTSQGLNKSRPDLNITGKGSPYFITDNNRLVAVGCGTKALMTGIESEILGCESSCTESKSGQQVTNSICDGYKCCQTRIPLDRPQVIGVDIDATGGEGCRVAFLTDKRYSPSNVTAPEQFHAGGYAEVELGWYFDTSDSQFRNNPLGCRNWTHYGSYDSDTRCLCEYGYFNEMSYRNCYCPIGFTGNPYLRGGCVEADMCKEPGVCKEGTCENMRGSMYTCKPKPVITKPGKSFLLGGVLIGVLGLMFLVGGIFCLFVLIRKRRRIIRGRKFFKRNGGLLLKQQLTTTNDGNVDMSRIFSSKELEKATDNFSVKRVLGRGGQGTVYKGMLVDGRIVAVKKSKLVDEDKLDSFINEVVLLSQINHRNIVKLLGCCLETEVPILVYEYIPNGDLFKRLHDESDDYNMTWEVRLGIAVEIAGALSYMHSASSFPIYHRDIKTTNILLDEKYRAKVSDFGTSRSVTIDQTHLTTLVAGTFGYMDPEYFLSSQYTDKSDVYSFGVVLAELITGEKPLSRVRSEEGKSLATHFLEAMKENRVVDIIDDRIKEESKLDQVMAVAEVAGRCLSRKGRKRPNMREVSIELERIKSSPEDLKVHLINNEEAAQAMEIKKT
;
A
#
# COMPACT_ATOMS: atom_id res chain seq x y z
N MET A 1 51.85 -5.24 15.20
CA MET A 1 52.77 -6.02 14.34
C MET A 1 52.22 -7.44 14.18
N LYS A 2 52.32 -8.00 12.97
CA LYS A 2 51.98 -9.39 12.55
C LYS A 2 50.51 -9.81 12.61
N THR A 3 49.77 -9.56 11.53
CA THR A 3 48.71 -10.46 10.96
C THR A 3 48.09 -9.88 9.67
N LYS A 4 48.94 -9.47 8.71
CA LYS A 4 48.50 -9.13 7.34
C LYS A 4 49.58 -9.51 6.33
N THR A 5 49.81 -10.82 6.16
CA THR A 5 50.75 -11.31 5.13
C THR A 5 50.37 -12.69 4.55
N TYR A 6 49.13 -13.16 4.72
CA TYR A 6 48.71 -14.48 4.20
C TYR A 6 47.56 -14.47 3.17
N ASN A 7 47.10 -13.29 2.71
CA ASN A 7 46.05 -13.21 1.68
C ASN A 7 46.53 -12.79 0.29
N PHE A 8 47.85 -12.69 0.07
CA PHE A 8 48.41 -12.26 -1.22
C PHE A 8 49.05 -13.40 -2.05
N ILE A 9 49.11 -14.62 -1.52
CA ILE A 9 49.78 -15.77 -2.18
C ILE A 9 48.78 -16.77 -2.80
N CYS A 10 47.48 -16.73 -2.48
CA CYS A 10 46.50 -17.65 -3.06
C CYS A 10 45.88 -17.22 -4.40
N ILE A 11 46.18 -16.01 -4.90
CA ILE A 11 45.54 -15.47 -6.13
C ILE A 11 46.41 -15.69 -7.39
N VAL A 12 47.66 -16.11 -7.24
CA VAL A 12 48.58 -16.34 -8.37
C VAL A 12 48.56 -17.81 -8.84
N ALA A 13 47.94 -18.73 -8.09
CA ALA A 13 47.88 -20.15 -8.44
C ALA A 13 46.65 -20.58 -9.27
N SER A 14 45.68 -19.69 -9.53
CA SER A 14 44.41 -20.04 -10.18
C SER A 14 44.30 -19.67 -11.66
N VAL A 15 45.40 -19.27 -12.33
CA VAL A 15 45.37 -18.81 -13.73
C VAL A 15 46.09 -19.76 -14.71
N LEU A 16 46.59 -20.92 -14.27
CA LEU A 16 47.36 -21.84 -15.14
C LEU A 16 46.83 -23.28 -15.20
N SER A 17 45.50 -23.48 -15.16
CA SER A 17 44.92 -24.82 -15.33
C SER A 17 43.53 -24.79 -15.97
N PHE A 18 43.42 -24.36 -17.23
CA PHE A 18 42.28 -24.72 -18.09
C PHE A 18 42.66 -24.58 -19.58
N LEU A 19 43.41 -25.56 -20.08
CA LEU A 19 43.43 -25.94 -21.49
C LEU A 19 43.37 -27.47 -21.51
N SER A 20 42.53 -28.01 -22.38
CA SER A 20 42.31 -29.44 -22.68
C SER A 20 41.12 -30.10 -21.99
N SER A 21 39.93 -29.86 -22.53
CA SER A 21 38.98 -30.94 -22.84
C SER A 21 37.87 -30.38 -23.73
N ALA A 22 38.02 -30.61 -25.03
CA ALA A 22 36.91 -30.57 -25.96
C ALA A 22 35.97 -31.72 -25.60
N ALA A 23 35.05 -31.47 -24.68
CA ALA A 23 33.89 -32.33 -24.49
C ALA A 23 32.81 -31.83 -25.44
N THR A 24 32.51 -32.68 -26.42
CA THR A 24 31.30 -32.63 -27.24
C THR A 24 30.11 -32.17 -26.41
N SER A 25 29.56 -31.00 -26.76
CA SER A 25 28.25 -30.55 -26.33
C SER A 25 27.23 -31.62 -26.72
N GLN A 26 26.89 -32.50 -25.78
CA GLN A 26 25.61 -33.17 -25.86
C GLN A 26 24.55 -32.10 -25.67
N ASN A 27 23.93 -31.72 -26.79
CA ASN A 27 22.63 -31.08 -26.79
C ASN A 27 21.72 -31.91 -25.88
N GLY A 28 21.44 -31.39 -24.69
CA GLY A 28 20.29 -31.79 -23.89
C GLY A 28 19.03 -31.35 -24.62
N ASN A 29 18.76 -32.04 -25.72
CA ASN A 29 17.58 -31.88 -26.56
C ASN A 29 16.44 -32.55 -25.81
N SER A 30 15.79 -31.81 -24.91
CA SER A 30 14.50 -32.18 -24.35
C SER A 30 13.56 -31.00 -24.45
N SER A 31 13.14 -30.65 -25.67
CA SER A 31 11.92 -29.83 -25.84
C SER A 31 11.27 -29.95 -27.24
N THR A 32 11.43 -31.06 -27.95
CA THR A 32 10.79 -31.24 -29.28
C THR A 32 9.30 -31.61 -29.21
N PHE A 33 8.72 -31.81 -28.01
CA PHE A 33 7.34 -32.30 -27.85
C PHE A 33 6.37 -31.38 -27.08
N CYS A 34 6.82 -30.25 -26.54
CA CYS A 34 5.94 -29.33 -25.80
C CYS A 34 5.30 -28.30 -26.73
N SER A 35 3.97 -28.29 -26.82
CA SER A 35 3.26 -27.25 -27.58
C SER A 35 3.42 -25.91 -26.87
N LYS A 36 3.65 -24.84 -27.66
CA LYS A 36 3.88 -23.47 -27.17
C LYS A 36 2.74 -22.51 -27.51
N THR A 37 1.71 -22.98 -28.21
CA THR A 37 0.56 -22.17 -28.59
C THR A 37 -0.73 -22.98 -28.50
N CYS A 38 -1.82 -22.28 -28.20
CA CYS A 38 -3.16 -22.88 -28.09
C CYS A 38 -4.21 -21.82 -28.39
N GLY A 39 -5.07 -22.05 -29.38
CA GLY A 39 -6.11 -21.07 -29.72
C GLY A 39 -5.59 -19.68 -30.11
N GLY A 40 -4.37 -19.60 -30.65
CA GLY A 40 -3.71 -18.32 -30.96
C GLY A 40 -3.00 -17.65 -29.77
N VAL A 41 -3.12 -18.20 -28.56
CA VAL A 41 -2.44 -17.69 -27.36
C VAL A 41 -1.05 -18.33 -27.23
N SER A 42 -0.04 -17.52 -26.93
CA SER A 42 1.32 -18.00 -26.64
C SER A 42 1.41 -18.49 -25.19
N ILE A 43 1.97 -19.69 -25.01
CA ILE A 43 2.15 -20.34 -23.70
C ILE A 43 3.66 -20.44 -23.40
N PRO A 44 4.27 -19.39 -22.84
CA PRO A 44 5.68 -19.39 -22.49
C PRO A 44 5.94 -20.11 -21.17
N PHE A 45 7.09 -20.78 -21.06
CA PHE A 45 7.58 -21.31 -19.77
C PHE A 45 7.60 -20.20 -18.69
N PRO A 46 7.16 -20.42 -17.43
CA PRO A 46 6.91 -21.71 -16.76
C PRO A 46 5.62 -22.45 -17.15
N PHE A 47 4.76 -21.83 -17.97
CA PHE A 47 3.55 -22.46 -18.48
C PHE A 47 3.86 -23.41 -19.62
N GLY A 48 3.05 -24.46 -19.76
CA GLY A 48 3.23 -25.43 -20.83
C GLY A 48 2.05 -26.36 -21.02
N ILE A 49 2.05 -26.98 -22.20
CA ILE A 49 1.04 -27.94 -22.66
C ILE A 49 1.75 -29.27 -22.92
N GLY A 50 1.22 -30.36 -22.36
CA GLY A 50 1.73 -31.71 -22.60
C GLY A 50 2.19 -32.41 -21.32
N GLY A 51 3.25 -33.22 -21.44
CA GLY A 51 3.79 -34.01 -20.32
C GLY A 51 4.39 -33.17 -19.20
N LYS A 52 4.71 -33.80 -18.05
CA LYS A 52 5.20 -33.13 -16.83
C LYS A 52 6.45 -32.26 -17.01
N ASP A 53 7.23 -32.49 -18.08
CA ASP A 53 8.44 -31.72 -18.38
C ASP A 53 8.18 -30.42 -19.17
N CYS A 54 6.93 -30.16 -19.57
CA CYS A 54 6.57 -28.99 -20.39
C CYS A 54 6.24 -27.75 -19.56
N TYR A 55 5.89 -27.92 -18.29
CA TYR A 55 5.54 -26.84 -17.36
C TYR A 55 6.30 -27.02 -16.04
N LEU A 56 6.45 -25.96 -15.27
CA LEU A 56 7.23 -25.98 -14.03
C LEU A 56 6.62 -26.89 -12.96
N ASN A 57 5.32 -26.74 -12.70
CA ASN A 57 4.54 -27.59 -11.83
C ASN A 57 3.06 -27.51 -12.23
N ARG A 58 2.18 -28.27 -11.57
CA ARG A 58 0.75 -28.33 -11.93
C ARG A 58 0.01 -26.99 -11.86
N TRP A 59 0.51 -25.98 -11.15
CA TRP A 59 -0.09 -24.65 -11.19
C TRP A 59 0.08 -23.95 -12.54
N TYR A 60 1.10 -24.30 -13.31
CA TYR A 60 1.40 -23.73 -14.63
C TYR A 60 0.97 -24.63 -15.80
N GLU A 61 0.25 -25.72 -15.52
CA GLU A 61 -0.27 -26.62 -16.54
C GLU A 61 -1.42 -25.97 -17.32
N VAL A 62 -1.24 -25.88 -18.64
CA VAL A 62 -2.26 -25.39 -19.57
C VAL A 62 -2.81 -26.56 -20.39
N VAL A 63 -4.14 -26.70 -20.40
CA VAL A 63 -4.87 -27.71 -21.17
C VAL A 63 -5.58 -27.05 -22.33
N CYS A 64 -5.43 -27.60 -23.54
CA CYS A 64 -6.14 -27.13 -24.73
C CYS A 64 -7.42 -27.93 -24.94
N ASN A 65 -8.56 -27.31 -24.66
CA ASN A 65 -9.86 -27.94 -24.87
C ASN A 65 -10.42 -27.55 -26.24
N ALA A 66 -11.02 -28.52 -26.95
CA ALA A 66 -11.74 -28.23 -28.19
C ALA A 66 -13.15 -27.69 -27.86
N THR A 67 -13.54 -26.60 -28.50
CA THR A 67 -14.90 -26.06 -28.45
C THR A 67 -15.82 -26.81 -29.40
N THR A 68 -17.14 -26.62 -29.24
CA THR A 68 -18.16 -27.15 -30.15
C THR A 68 -18.03 -26.67 -31.59
N SER A 69 -17.33 -25.55 -31.83
CA SER A 69 -17.01 -25.00 -33.15
C SER A 69 -15.68 -25.49 -33.73
N GLY A 70 -14.97 -26.40 -33.04
CA GLY A 70 -13.70 -26.98 -33.50
C GLY A 70 -12.46 -26.13 -33.23
N THR A 71 -12.59 -24.99 -32.55
CA THR A 71 -11.44 -24.18 -32.11
C THR A 71 -10.88 -24.68 -30.78
N THR A 72 -9.56 -24.66 -30.59
CA THR A 72 -8.95 -25.00 -29.30
C THR A 72 -8.84 -23.77 -28.42
N VAL A 73 -9.12 -23.89 -27.13
CA VAL A 73 -9.00 -22.80 -26.14
C VAL A 73 -8.12 -23.24 -24.95
N PRO A 74 -7.19 -22.39 -24.48
CA PRO A 74 -6.32 -22.71 -23.36
C PRO A 74 -7.01 -22.53 -22.01
N PHE A 75 -6.88 -23.50 -21.12
CA PHE A 75 -7.37 -23.45 -19.75
C PHE A 75 -6.24 -23.74 -18.76
N LEU A 76 -6.20 -23.00 -17.65
CA LEU A 76 -5.38 -23.38 -16.50
C LEU A 76 -6.05 -24.53 -15.75
N SER A 77 -5.37 -25.67 -15.69
CA SER A 77 -5.95 -26.91 -15.14
C SER A 77 -6.40 -26.78 -13.68
N ARG A 78 -5.60 -26.12 -12.84
CA ARG A 78 -5.85 -26.02 -11.38
C ARG A 78 -6.97 -25.08 -10.99
N ILE A 79 -7.08 -23.94 -11.66
CA ILE A 79 -8.09 -22.91 -11.37
C ILE A 79 -9.31 -23.01 -12.29
N ASN A 80 -9.24 -23.86 -13.31
CA ASN A 80 -10.27 -24.06 -14.33
C ASN A 80 -10.73 -22.74 -15.00
N ALA A 81 -9.76 -21.90 -15.38
CA ALA A 81 -10.01 -20.61 -16.02
C ALA A 81 -9.46 -20.57 -17.45
N GLU A 82 -10.23 -20.02 -18.39
CA GLU A 82 -9.80 -19.83 -19.77
C GLU A 82 -8.77 -18.68 -19.84
N VAL A 83 -7.64 -18.92 -20.50
CA VAL A 83 -6.55 -17.98 -20.63
C VAL A 83 -6.74 -17.13 -21.89
N VAL A 84 -6.69 -15.81 -21.72
CA VAL A 84 -6.73 -14.84 -22.82
C VAL A 84 -5.31 -14.49 -23.27
N ASN A 85 -4.41 -14.21 -22.32
CA ASN A 85 -3.02 -13.86 -22.61
C ASN A 85 -2.09 -14.14 -21.43
N ILE A 86 -0.84 -14.50 -21.72
CA ILE A 86 0.24 -14.67 -20.74
C ILE A 86 1.39 -13.73 -21.09
N SER A 87 1.76 -12.87 -20.14
CA SER A 87 2.91 -11.97 -20.25
C SER A 87 3.94 -12.29 -19.17
N LEU A 88 5.20 -12.36 -19.58
CA LEU A 88 6.33 -12.50 -18.67
C LEU A 88 6.60 -11.17 -17.94
N PRO A 89 7.23 -11.18 -16.75
CA PRO A 89 7.61 -9.95 -16.07
C PRO A 89 8.56 -9.11 -16.92
N ASP A 90 8.47 -7.80 -16.74
CA ASP A 90 9.33 -6.81 -17.40
C ASP A 90 10.00 -5.90 -16.37
N GLY A 91 10.67 -4.85 -16.84
CA GLY A 91 11.32 -3.87 -15.95
C GLY A 91 10.37 -2.96 -15.17
N TYR A 92 9.06 -3.02 -15.42
CA TYR A 92 8.04 -2.15 -14.81
C TYR A 92 7.17 -2.92 -13.80
N LYS A 93 6.75 -4.15 -14.13
CA LYS A 93 5.95 -5.02 -13.25
C LYS A 93 6.86 -6.11 -12.65
N PRO A 94 7.07 -6.15 -11.33
CA PRO A 94 7.91 -7.16 -10.66
C PRO A 94 7.19 -8.51 -10.51
N TYR A 95 6.39 -8.92 -11.50
CA TYR A 95 5.63 -10.17 -11.59
C TYR A 95 5.14 -10.36 -13.03
N GLY A 96 4.80 -11.58 -13.40
CA GLY A 96 4.18 -11.84 -14.70
C GLY A 96 2.69 -11.57 -14.66
N VAL A 97 2.10 -11.28 -15.81
CA VAL A 97 0.68 -10.96 -15.95
C VAL A 97 -0.03 -12.07 -16.71
N LEU A 98 -1.23 -12.42 -16.26
CA LEU A 98 -2.08 -13.45 -16.85
C LEU A 98 -3.50 -12.88 -16.96
N LEU A 99 -3.99 -12.71 -18.18
CA LEU A 99 -5.38 -12.31 -18.44
C LEU A 99 -6.24 -13.57 -18.58
N ILE A 100 -7.32 -13.66 -17.80
CA ILE A 100 -8.26 -14.78 -17.84
C ILE A 100 -9.69 -14.29 -18.10
N LYS A 101 -10.55 -15.20 -18.56
CA LYS A 101 -12.00 -14.96 -18.59
C LYS A 101 -12.59 -15.19 -17.20
N GLY A 102 -12.97 -14.10 -16.54
CA GLY A 102 -13.66 -14.08 -15.25
C GLY A 102 -15.19 -14.10 -15.38
N PRO A 103 -15.90 -14.44 -14.30
CA PRO A 103 -17.36 -14.50 -14.29
C PRO A 103 -17.99 -13.10 -14.37
N VAL A 104 -19.15 -13.03 -15.02
CA VAL A 104 -20.06 -11.88 -14.95
C VAL A 104 -21.27 -12.29 -14.13
N THR A 105 -21.51 -11.57 -13.03
CA THR A 105 -22.72 -11.70 -12.21
C THR A 105 -23.81 -10.85 -12.86
N SER A 106 -25.01 -11.41 -13.00
CA SER A 106 -26.13 -10.72 -13.65
C SER A 106 -27.43 -10.96 -12.92
N LEU A 107 -28.29 -9.94 -12.91
CA LEU A 107 -29.61 -9.96 -12.27
C LEU A 107 -30.63 -9.36 -13.24
N ASP A 108 -31.80 -10.00 -13.36
CA ASP A 108 -32.92 -9.55 -14.20
C ASP A 108 -32.62 -9.41 -15.71
N CYS A 109 -31.60 -10.12 -16.22
CA CYS A 109 -31.16 -10.05 -17.62
C CYS A 109 -31.75 -11.13 -18.55
N SER A 110 -32.56 -12.07 -18.03
CA SER A 110 -33.14 -13.18 -18.80
C SER A 110 -34.66 -13.10 -18.85
N SER A 111 -35.24 -13.27 -20.04
CA SER A 111 -36.67 -13.12 -20.33
C SER A 111 -37.55 -14.33 -19.96
N ASN A 112 -36.98 -15.40 -19.39
CA ASN A 112 -37.75 -16.59 -18.95
C ASN A 112 -37.90 -16.61 -17.42
N THR A 113 -39.04 -16.11 -16.96
CA THR A 113 -39.52 -16.05 -15.57
C THR A 113 -39.89 -17.42 -14.96
N SER A 114 -39.02 -18.44 -15.05
CA SER A 114 -39.30 -19.75 -14.43
C SER A 114 -38.07 -20.61 -14.10
N GLN A 115 -36.92 -20.01 -13.78
CA GLN A 115 -35.95 -20.67 -12.90
C GLN A 115 -35.58 -19.70 -11.77
N GLY A 116 -35.82 -20.16 -10.55
CA GLY A 116 -35.83 -19.35 -9.34
C GLY A 116 -34.47 -18.78 -8.94
N LEU A 117 -34.52 -18.06 -7.82
CA LEU A 117 -33.39 -17.57 -7.04
C LEU A 117 -32.12 -18.45 -7.17
N ASN A 118 -30.99 -17.75 -7.19
CA ASN A 118 -29.65 -18.24 -6.86
C ASN A 118 -28.97 -19.13 -7.91
N LYS A 119 -27.98 -18.52 -8.56
CA LYS A 119 -26.60 -18.94 -8.31
C LYS A 119 -25.68 -17.76 -8.55
N SER A 120 -25.23 -17.12 -7.47
CA SER A 120 -23.92 -16.48 -7.46
C SER A 120 -22.96 -17.40 -8.20
N ARG A 121 -22.36 -16.94 -9.30
CA ARG A 121 -21.29 -17.71 -9.92
C ARG A 121 -20.22 -17.93 -8.84
N PRO A 122 -19.60 -19.12 -8.76
CA PRO A 122 -18.62 -19.40 -7.72
C PRO A 122 -17.53 -18.33 -7.76
N ASP A 123 -17.14 -17.86 -6.58
CA ASP A 123 -16.05 -16.90 -6.41
C ASP A 123 -14.83 -17.31 -7.24
N LEU A 124 -14.13 -16.33 -7.80
CA LEU A 124 -12.85 -16.58 -8.43
C LEU A 124 -11.85 -16.94 -7.33
N ASN A 125 -11.71 -18.24 -7.10
CA ASN A 125 -10.86 -18.80 -6.08
C ASN A 125 -9.59 -19.36 -6.72
N ILE A 126 -8.48 -18.65 -6.51
CA ILE A 126 -7.14 -19.04 -6.95
C ILE A 126 -6.23 -19.42 -5.76
N THR A 127 -6.83 -19.73 -4.61
CA THR A 127 -6.11 -20.19 -3.41
C THR A 127 -5.65 -21.64 -3.54
N GLY A 128 -4.67 -21.99 -2.71
CA GLY A 128 -4.17 -23.35 -2.56
C GLY A 128 -2.71 -23.33 -2.16
N LYS A 129 -2.26 -24.39 -1.47
CA LYS A 129 -0.86 -24.51 -1.05
C LYS A 129 0.07 -24.42 -2.26
N GLY A 130 0.94 -23.41 -2.27
CA GLY A 130 1.86 -23.15 -3.37
C GLY A 130 1.20 -22.55 -4.62
N SER A 131 0.04 -21.89 -4.51
CA SER A 131 -0.53 -21.12 -5.63
C SER A 131 0.36 -19.91 -5.94
N PRO A 132 0.84 -19.74 -7.19
CA PRO A 132 1.66 -18.60 -7.59
C PRO A 132 0.83 -17.36 -7.94
N TYR A 133 -0.50 -17.48 -7.96
CA TYR A 133 -1.40 -16.48 -8.51
C TYR A 133 -1.98 -15.56 -7.45
N PHE A 134 -2.20 -14.30 -7.82
CA PHE A 134 -2.95 -13.33 -7.04
C PHE A 134 -3.73 -12.39 -7.95
N ILE A 135 -4.77 -11.77 -7.43
CA ILE A 135 -5.58 -10.81 -8.18
C ILE A 135 -4.92 -9.44 -8.08
N THR A 136 -4.66 -8.80 -9.23
CA THR A 136 -3.96 -7.51 -9.24
C THR A 136 -4.91 -6.37 -8.90
N ASP A 137 -4.34 -5.29 -8.35
CA ASP A 137 -4.98 -4.01 -8.06
C ASP A 137 -5.29 -3.18 -9.32
N ASN A 138 -4.83 -3.64 -10.50
CA ASN A 138 -5.26 -3.07 -11.78
C ASN A 138 -6.73 -3.37 -12.07
N ASN A 139 -7.25 -4.49 -11.56
CA ASN A 139 -8.66 -4.82 -11.69
C ASN A 139 -9.54 -3.86 -10.89
N ARG A 140 -10.77 -3.71 -11.37
CA ARG A 140 -11.82 -2.90 -10.78
C ARG A 140 -13.10 -3.70 -10.75
N LEU A 141 -13.88 -3.51 -9.69
CA LEU A 141 -15.30 -3.87 -9.71
C LEU A 141 -16.01 -2.85 -10.59
N VAL A 142 -16.78 -3.35 -11.56
CA VAL A 142 -17.63 -2.55 -12.43
C VAL A 142 -19.05 -3.07 -12.28
N ALA A 143 -19.99 -2.17 -12.03
CA ALA A 143 -21.41 -2.47 -12.09
C ALA A 143 -22.07 -1.61 -13.18
N VAL A 144 -22.97 -2.22 -13.94
CA VAL A 144 -23.67 -1.59 -15.07
C VAL A 144 -25.17 -1.91 -14.96
N GLY A 145 -26.00 -0.88 -15.12
CA GLY A 145 -27.45 -0.95 -14.93
C GLY A 145 -27.94 0.19 -14.02
N CYS A 146 -29.25 0.33 -13.89
CA CYS A 146 -29.86 1.34 -13.00
C CYS A 146 -30.10 0.77 -11.61
N GLY A 147 -29.71 1.49 -10.55
CA GLY A 147 -29.85 1.00 -9.17
C GLY A 147 -29.02 -0.26 -8.91
N THR A 148 -27.87 -0.41 -9.57
CA THR A 148 -27.06 -1.62 -9.45
C THR A 148 -26.05 -1.43 -8.34
N LYS A 149 -26.31 -2.06 -7.21
CA LYS A 149 -25.39 -2.11 -6.08
C LYS A 149 -24.59 -3.40 -6.13
N ALA A 150 -23.32 -3.30 -6.51
CA ALA A 150 -22.41 -4.43 -6.58
C ALA A 150 -21.50 -4.47 -5.35
N LEU A 151 -21.26 -5.67 -4.84
CA LEU A 151 -20.42 -5.95 -3.68
C LEU A 151 -19.36 -6.98 -4.04
N MET A 152 -18.15 -6.81 -3.51
CA MET A 152 -17.09 -7.81 -3.56
C MET A 152 -17.13 -8.67 -2.30
N THR A 153 -17.04 -9.97 -2.48
CA THR A 153 -17.00 -10.99 -1.42
C THR A 153 -15.66 -11.72 -1.47
N GLY A 154 -15.35 -12.54 -0.45
CA GLY A 154 -14.11 -13.34 -0.43
C GLY A 154 -12.81 -12.56 -0.14
N ILE A 155 -12.89 -11.25 0.07
CA ILE A 155 -11.79 -10.42 0.56
C ILE A 155 -11.83 -10.44 2.09
N GLU A 156 -10.69 -10.71 2.73
CA GLU A 156 -10.60 -10.76 4.18
C GLU A 156 -11.04 -9.42 4.83
N SER A 157 -12.16 -9.43 5.55
CA SER A 157 -12.64 -8.33 6.41
C SER A 157 -13.10 -7.04 5.70
N GLU A 158 -13.45 -7.10 4.40
CA GLU A 158 -13.91 -5.93 3.64
C GLU A 158 -15.16 -6.25 2.79
N ILE A 159 -16.24 -5.48 2.96
CA ILE A 159 -17.33 -5.39 1.99
C ILE A 159 -17.02 -4.17 1.13
N LEU A 160 -16.44 -4.40 -0.04
CA LEU A 160 -16.12 -3.33 -0.98
C LEU A 160 -17.18 -3.31 -2.09
N GLY A 161 -17.70 -2.15 -2.46
CA GLY A 161 -18.79 -2.10 -3.45
C GLY A 161 -18.95 -0.75 -4.10
N CYS A 162 -19.85 -0.70 -5.08
CA CYS A 162 -20.29 0.56 -5.68
C CYS A 162 -21.77 0.46 -6.08
N GLU A 163 -22.42 1.61 -6.23
CA GLU A 163 -23.81 1.70 -6.67
C GLU A 163 -23.94 2.64 -7.86
N SER A 164 -24.76 2.25 -8.85
CA SER A 164 -25.14 3.10 -9.98
C SER A 164 -26.58 3.62 -9.84
N SER A 165 -26.83 4.84 -10.30
CA SER A 165 -28.12 5.52 -10.37
C SER A 165 -28.41 5.99 -11.80
N CYS A 166 -29.69 6.18 -12.12
CA CYS A 166 -30.15 6.70 -13.41
C CYS A 166 -30.92 8.02 -13.28
N THR A 167 -30.88 8.64 -12.10
CA THR A 167 -31.37 10.02 -11.92
C THR A 167 -30.30 10.99 -12.42
N GLU A 168 -30.64 11.85 -13.38
CA GLU A 168 -29.72 12.91 -13.81
C GLU A 168 -29.38 13.84 -12.64
N SER A 169 -28.09 13.96 -12.32
CA SER A 169 -27.60 14.95 -11.36
C SER A 169 -27.90 16.35 -11.88
N LYS A 170 -28.71 17.13 -11.16
CA LYS A 170 -29.03 18.55 -11.47
C LYS A 170 -27.84 19.51 -11.26
N SER A 171 -26.61 19.11 -11.59
CA SER A 171 -25.45 20.00 -11.55
C SER A 171 -24.86 20.11 -12.94
N GLY A 172 -25.05 21.28 -13.56
CA GLY A 172 -24.38 21.70 -14.79
C GLY A 172 -22.87 21.92 -14.60
N GLN A 173 -22.15 20.91 -14.12
CA GLN A 173 -20.71 20.82 -14.28
C GLN A 173 -20.46 20.06 -15.58
N GLN A 174 -19.59 20.62 -16.44
CA GLN A 174 -18.99 19.87 -17.53
C GLN A 174 -18.30 18.63 -16.93
N VAL A 175 -18.98 17.50 -16.97
CA VAL A 175 -18.46 16.21 -16.52
C VAL A 175 -17.29 15.88 -17.43
N THR A 176 -16.07 15.92 -16.89
CA THR A 176 -14.90 15.33 -17.57
C THR A 176 -15.08 13.81 -17.54
N ASN A 177 -15.89 13.29 -18.46
CA ASN A 177 -16.31 11.91 -18.65
C ASN A 177 -15.13 10.97 -18.91
N SER A 178 -14.36 10.61 -17.88
CA SER A 178 -13.27 9.63 -18.02
C SER A 178 -13.51 8.31 -17.28
N ILE A 179 -14.46 8.26 -16.33
CA ILE A 179 -14.66 7.14 -15.41
C ILE A 179 -16.16 7.00 -15.05
N CYS A 180 -16.67 5.77 -14.96
CA CYS A 180 -17.98 5.46 -14.36
C CYS A 180 -18.06 5.95 -12.91
N ASP A 181 -18.84 6.99 -12.66
CA ASP A 181 -18.89 7.75 -11.40
C ASP A 181 -20.22 7.59 -10.63
N GLY A 182 -21.09 6.68 -11.10
CA GLY A 182 -22.38 6.40 -10.48
C GLY A 182 -23.57 6.70 -11.39
N TYR A 183 -23.42 7.34 -12.56
CA TYR A 183 -24.51 7.44 -13.54
C TYR A 183 -24.49 6.28 -14.54
N LYS A 184 -25.54 5.43 -14.54
CA LYS A 184 -25.71 4.17 -15.32
C LYS A 184 -24.66 3.08 -15.12
N CYS A 185 -23.49 3.43 -14.60
CA CYS A 185 -22.43 2.52 -14.22
C CYS A 185 -21.65 3.07 -13.03
N CYS A 186 -21.09 2.18 -12.24
CA CYS A 186 -20.15 2.53 -11.17
C CYS A 186 -18.91 1.65 -11.27
N GLN A 187 -17.80 2.15 -10.76
CA GLN A 187 -16.60 1.33 -10.61
C GLN A 187 -15.86 1.65 -9.32
N THR A 188 -15.23 0.64 -8.71
CA THR A 188 -14.35 0.80 -7.56
C THR A 188 -13.09 -0.06 -7.70
N ARG A 189 -11.99 0.35 -7.07
CA ARG A 189 -10.71 -0.36 -7.14
C ARG A 189 -10.65 -1.49 -6.12
N ILE A 190 -9.93 -2.55 -6.44
CA ILE A 190 -9.64 -3.63 -5.47
C ILE A 190 -8.56 -3.15 -4.47
N PRO A 191 -8.56 -3.61 -3.22
CA PRO A 191 -7.51 -3.34 -2.24
C PRO A 191 -6.14 -3.82 -2.71
N LEU A 192 -5.07 -3.18 -2.21
CA LEU A 192 -3.68 -3.46 -2.60
C LEU A 192 -3.13 -4.80 -2.09
N ASP A 193 -3.89 -5.53 -1.27
CA ASP A 193 -3.42 -6.69 -0.52
C ASP A 193 -3.33 -8.00 -1.33
N ARG A 194 -3.43 -7.92 -2.67
CA ARG A 194 -3.25 -9.03 -3.62
C ARG A 194 -4.06 -10.28 -3.23
N PRO A 195 -5.40 -10.16 -3.15
CA PRO A 195 -6.24 -11.26 -2.71
C PRO A 195 -6.15 -12.48 -3.65
N GLN A 196 -6.39 -13.66 -3.10
CA GLN A 196 -6.47 -14.92 -3.87
C GLN A 196 -7.90 -15.47 -3.98
N VAL A 197 -8.87 -14.84 -3.32
CA VAL A 197 -10.30 -15.12 -3.49
C VAL A 197 -11.00 -13.80 -3.69
N ILE A 198 -11.88 -13.74 -4.67
CA ILE A 198 -12.82 -12.64 -4.81
C ILE A 198 -14.11 -13.14 -5.46
N GLY A 199 -15.23 -12.78 -4.87
CA GLY A 199 -16.54 -12.94 -5.48
C GLY A 199 -17.13 -11.58 -5.80
N VAL A 200 -18.13 -11.60 -6.67
CA VAL A 200 -18.90 -10.41 -7.05
C VAL A 200 -20.38 -10.74 -6.89
N ASP A 201 -21.04 -9.98 -6.04
CA ASP A 201 -22.46 -10.10 -5.76
C ASP A 201 -23.21 -8.81 -6.14
N ILE A 202 -24.51 -8.93 -6.40
CA ILE A 202 -25.40 -7.81 -6.69
C ILE A 202 -26.50 -7.82 -5.64
N ASP A 203 -26.67 -6.70 -4.93
CA ASP A 203 -27.77 -6.54 -3.99
C ASP A 203 -29.10 -6.58 -4.76
N ALA A 204 -29.95 -7.54 -4.41
CA ALA A 204 -31.25 -7.73 -5.05
C ALA A 204 -32.26 -6.63 -4.67
N THR A 205 -31.97 -5.80 -3.66
CA THR A 205 -32.87 -4.77 -3.17
C THR A 205 -32.73 -3.47 -3.97
N GLY A 206 -33.82 -3.05 -4.63
CA GLY A 206 -33.87 -1.83 -5.44
C GLY A 206 -33.22 -1.98 -6.83
N GLY A 207 -33.69 -1.17 -7.79
CA GLY A 207 -33.26 -1.21 -9.20
C GLY A 207 -34.30 -1.87 -10.14
N GLU A 208 -34.30 -1.46 -11.41
CA GLU A 208 -35.18 -2.00 -12.46
C GLU A 208 -34.36 -2.33 -13.71
N GLY A 209 -34.73 -3.42 -14.41
CA GLY A 209 -34.08 -3.87 -15.64
C GLY A 209 -32.84 -4.74 -15.43
N CYS A 210 -32.17 -5.11 -16.53
CA CYS A 210 -30.98 -5.95 -16.51
C CYS A 210 -29.81 -5.24 -15.81
N ARG A 211 -29.16 -5.95 -14.89
CA ARG A 211 -28.04 -5.45 -14.08
C ARG A 211 -26.90 -6.44 -14.13
N VAL A 212 -25.68 -5.94 -14.25
CA VAL A 212 -24.47 -6.78 -14.29
C VAL A 212 -23.37 -6.21 -13.41
N ALA A 213 -22.56 -7.10 -12.84
CA ALA A 213 -21.38 -6.75 -12.09
C ALA A 213 -20.25 -7.75 -12.35
N PHE A 214 -19.03 -7.26 -12.48
CA PHE A 214 -17.86 -8.07 -12.79
C PHE A 214 -16.56 -7.38 -12.43
N LEU A 215 -15.47 -8.14 -12.42
CA LEU A 215 -14.12 -7.61 -12.28
C LEU A 215 -13.47 -7.45 -13.65
N THR A 216 -12.71 -6.36 -13.83
CA THR A 216 -11.90 -6.18 -15.03
C THR A 216 -10.75 -5.20 -14.86
N ASP A 217 -9.67 -5.37 -15.63
CA ASP A 217 -8.58 -4.41 -15.77
C ASP A 217 -8.90 -3.26 -16.75
N LYS A 218 -10.00 -3.38 -17.51
CA LYS A 218 -10.46 -2.35 -18.45
C LYS A 218 -11.09 -1.17 -17.72
N ARG A 219 -10.94 0.02 -18.30
CA ARG A 219 -11.59 1.25 -17.82
C ARG A 219 -12.83 1.55 -18.64
N TYR A 220 -13.95 1.74 -17.94
CA TYR A 220 -15.21 2.16 -18.53
C TYR A 220 -15.57 3.59 -18.13
N SER A 221 -16.23 4.28 -19.04
CA SER A 221 -16.80 5.61 -18.86
C SER A 221 -18.27 5.58 -19.28
N PRO A 222 -19.10 6.55 -18.87
CA PRO A 222 -20.48 6.66 -19.34
C PRO A 222 -20.61 6.73 -20.88
N SER A 223 -19.56 7.15 -21.60
CA SER A 223 -19.54 7.21 -23.06
C SER A 223 -19.21 5.89 -23.75
N ASN A 224 -18.49 4.99 -23.07
CA ASN A 224 -17.94 3.76 -23.66
C ASN A 224 -18.55 2.49 -23.04
N VAL A 225 -19.33 2.62 -21.97
CA VAL A 225 -20.03 1.49 -21.34
C VAL A 225 -21.19 1.06 -22.23
N THR A 226 -21.22 -0.23 -22.54
CA THR A 226 -22.31 -0.85 -23.30
C THR A 226 -23.50 -1.19 -22.41
N ALA A 227 -24.63 -1.52 -23.02
CA ALA A 227 -25.82 -1.95 -22.29
C ALA A 227 -25.53 -3.23 -21.47
N PRO A 228 -26.13 -3.38 -20.27
CA PRO A 228 -25.88 -4.52 -19.38
C PRO A 228 -26.19 -5.88 -20.05
N GLU A 229 -27.13 -5.92 -20.99
CA GLU A 229 -27.49 -7.11 -21.77
C GLU A 229 -26.33 -7.60 -22.64
N GLN A 230 -25.47 -6.69 -23.13
CA GLN A 230 -24.32 -7.06 -23.96
C GLN A 230 -23.22 -7.74 -23.12
N PHE A 231 -23.01 -7.29 -21.89
CA PHE A 231 -22.11 -7.95 -20.95
C PHE A 231 -22.64 -9.32 -20.53
N HIS A 232 -23.96 -9.42 -20.27
CA HIS A 232 -24.61 -10.69 -19.98
C HIS A 232 -24.48 -11.67 -21.16
N ALA A 233 -24.75 -11.22 -22.40
CA ALA A 233 -24.60 -12.03 -23.61
C ALA A 233 -23.14 -12.45 -23.88
N GLY A 234 -22.17 -11.60 -23.55
CA GLY A 234 -20.75 -11.91 -23.63
C GLY A 234 -20.30 -12.98 -22.64
N GLY A 235 -20.95 -13.06 -21.48
CA GLY A 235 -20.82 -14.16 -20.51
C GLY A 235 -19.53 -14.20 -19.69
N TYR A 236 -18.56 -13.32 -19.97
CA TYR A 236 -17.30 -13.17 -19.23
C TYR A 236 -16.77 -11.74 -19.28
N ALA A 237 -15.84 -11.44 -18.37
CA ALA A 237 -15.02 -10.24 -18.37
C ALA A 237 -13.52 -10.61 -18.31
N GLU A 238 -12.64 -9.77 -18.83
CA GLU A 238 -11.18 -10.00 -18.74
C GLU A 238 -10.66 -9.56 -17.37
N VAL A 239 -10.05 -10.49 -16.63
CA VAL A 239 -9.49 -10.29 -15.29
C VAL A 239 -7.97 -10.46 -15.32
N GLU A 240 -7.23 -9.50 -14.74
CA GLU A 240 -5.77 -9.51 -14.65
C GLU A 240 -5.29 -10.21 -13.37
N LEU A 241 -4.70 -11.40 -13.52
CA LEU A 241 -3.96 -12.08 -12.46
C LEU A 241 -2.47 -11.76 -12.54
N GLY A 242 -1.85 -11.57 -11.38
CA GLY A 242 -0.42 -11.55 -11.21
C GLY A 242 0.07 -12.96 -10.89
N TRP A 243 1.24 -13.33 -11.39
CA TRP A 243 1.86 -14.62 -11.08
C TRP A 243 3.35 -14.48 -10.78
N TYR A 244 3.81 -15.36 -9.89
CA TYR A 244 5.20 -15.50 -9.51
C TYR A 244 5.82 -16.79 -10.02
N PHE A 245 7.14 -16.84 -10.24
CA PHE A 245 7.84 -18.07 -10.60
C PHE A 245 8.28 -18.83 -9.35
N ASP A 246 7.75 -20.03 -9.17
CA ASP A 246 8.00 -20.89 -8.03
C ASP A 246 9.44 -21.43 -8.03
N THR A 247 10.17 -21.19 -6.93
CA THR A 247 11.53 -21.72 -6.72
C THR A 247 11.64 -22.65 -5.53
N SER A 248 10.51 -23.08 -4.97
CA SER A 248 10.47 -24.07 -3.91
C SER A 248 10.99 -25.43 -4.37
N ASP A 249 10.92 -25.72 -5.68
CA ASP A 249 11.44 -26.95 -6.27
C ASP A 249 12.98 -27.05 -6.17
N SER A 250 13.44 -28.19 -5.68
CA SER A 250 14.83 -28.61 -5.58
C SER A 250 15.65 -28.48 -6.88
N GLN A 251 15.01 -28.60 -8.05
CA GLN A 251 15.68 -28.53 -9.35
C GLN A 251 16.38 -27.17 -9.59
N PHE A 252 15.81 -26.08 -9.06
CA PHE A 252 16.34 -24.72 -9.26
C PHE A 252 17.24 -24.25 -8.10
N ARG A 253 17.37 -25.04 -7.03
CA ARG A 253 18.39 -24.83 -6.00
C ARG A 253 19.80 -25.22 -6.49
N ASN A 254 19.88 -26.25 -7.33
CA ASN A 254 21.15 -26.84 -7.77
C ASN A 254 21.62 -26.36 -9.15
N ASN A 255 20.72 -25.80 -9.98
CA ASN A 255 21.04 -25.30 -11.32
C ASN A 255 20.42 -23.90 -11.54
N PRO A 256 21.11 -22.81 -11.16
CA PRO A 256 20.55 -21.47 -11.26
C PRO A 256 20.34 -21.06 -12.73
N LEU A 257 19.24 -20.36 -13.01
CA LEU A 257 18.82 -19.85 -14.34
C LEU A 257 19.87 -18.99 -15.09
N GLY A 258 21.03 -18.70 -14.49
CA GLY A 258 22.09 -17.88 -15.06
C GLY A 258 21.83 -16.37 -14.97
N CYS A 259 20.67 -15.97 -14.46
CA CYS A 259 20.30 -14.57 -14.25
C CYS A 259 20.91 -14.00 -12.95
N ARG A 260 21.22 -12.70 -12.97
CA ARG A 260 21.89 -12.02 -11.85
C ARG A 260 20.87 -11.50 -10.83
N ASN A 261 21.20 -11.62 -9.55
CA ASN A 261 20.34 -11.10 -8.48
C ASN A 261 20.36 -9.57 -8.46
N TRP A 262 19.17 -8.99 -8.40
CA TRP A 262 18.99 -7.56 -8.19
C TRP A 262 19.33 -7.22 -6.74
N THR A 263 20.45 -6.54 -6.52
CA THR A 263 20.76 -5.89 -5.22
C THR A 263 20.48 -4.40 -5.36
N HIS A 264 19.70 -3.83 -4.43
CA HIS A 264 19.24 -2.42 -4.39
C HIS A 264 20.35 -1.34 -4.47
N TYR A 265 21.63 -1.72 -4.56
CA TYR A 265 22.82 -0.87 -4.61
C TYR A 265 23.70 -1.05 -5.87
N GLY A 266 23.30 -1.87 -6.84
CA GLY A 266 24.07 -2.12 -8.06
C GLY A 266 23.98 -0.99 -9.09
N SER A 267 25.11 -0.61 -9.68
CA SER A 267 25.13 0.14 -10.94
C SER A 267 24.59 -0.76 -12.05
N TYR A 268 23.76 -0.21 -12.94
CA TYR A 268 23.47 -0.85 -14.22
C TYR A 268 24.80 -1.17 -14.90
N ASP A 269 25.04 -2.45 -15.15
CA ASP A 269 26.09 -2.91 -16.05
C ASP A 269 25.36 -3.24 -17.37
N SER A 270 25.72 -2.55 -18.46
CA SER A 270 25.09 -2.68 -19.78
C SER A 270 25.18 -4.09 -20.34
N ASP A 271 26.01 -4.96 -19.75
CA ASP A 271 26.19 -6.36 -20.12
C ASP A 271 25.28 -7.36 -19.37
N THR A 272 24.45 -6.89 -18.42
CA THR A 272 23.58 -7.81 -17.67
C THR A 272 22.37 -8.21 -18.51
N ARG A 273 22.39 -9.43 -19.05
CA ARG A 273 21.34 -9.96 -19.95
C ARG A 273 20.02 -10.30 -19.27
N CYS A 274 20.06 -10.65 -17.97
CA CYS A 274 18.89 -11.07 -17.21
C CYS A 274 19.04 -10.72 -15.73
N LEU A 275 17.97 -10.18 -15.14
CA LEU A 275 17.91 -9.75 -13.74
C LEU A 275 16.79 -10.48 -13.01
N CYS A 276 17.01 -10.85 -11.75
CA CYS A 276 16.00 -11.47 -10.92
C CYS A 276 15.88 -10.83 -9.54
N GLU A 277 14.65 -10.70 -9.07
CA GLU A 277 14.28 -10.37 -7.70
C GLU A 277 13.81 -11.63 -6.96
N TYR A 278 14.05 -11.68 -5.64
CA TYR A 278 13.68 -12.80 -4.78
C TYR A 278 12.69 -12.32 -3.74
N GLY A 279 11.68 -13.13 -3.48
CA GLY A 279 10.71 -12.83 -2.45
C GLY A 279 10.05 -14.08 -1.91
N TYR A 280 9.07 -13.84 -1.06
CA TYR A 280 8.26 -14.86 -0.43
C TYR A 280 6.79 -14.43 -0.51
N PHE A 281 5.93 -15.32 -0.99
CA PHE A 281 4.51 -15.09 -1.13
C PHE A 281 3.76 -16.36 -0.79
N ASN A 282 2.79 -16.27 0.13
CA ASN A 282 1.92 -17.38 0.55
C ASN A 282 2.65 -18.73 0.74
N GLU A 283 3.63 -18.75 1.64
CA GLU A 283 4.46 -19.92 1.94
C GLU A 283 5.37 -20.44 0.81
N MET A 284 5.43 -19.74 -0.32
CA MET A 284 6.27 -20.06 -1.48
C MET A 284 7.40 -19.04 -1.64
N SER A 285 8.63 -19.54 -1.76
CA SER A 285 9.76 -18.75 -2.25
C SER A 285 9.67 -18.57 -3.76
N TYR A 286 9.65 -17.33 -4.24
CA TYR A 286 9.58 -17.03 -5.66
C TYR A 286 10.80 -16.24 -6.15
N ARG A 287 11.01 -16.29 -7.47
CA ARG A 287 12.05 -15.52 -8.15
C ARG A 287 11.51 -14.87 -9.42
N ASN A 288 11.38 -13.54 -9.46
CA ASN A 288 10.89 -12.86 -10.65
C ASN A 288 12.05 -12.37 -11.49
N CYS A 289 12.18 -12.95 -12.66
CA CYS A 289 13.23 -12.61 -13.60
C CYS A 289 12.64 -11.86 -14.79
N TYR A 290 13.39 -10.90 -15.31
CA TYR A 290 13.05 -10.16 -16.52
C TYR A 290 14.28 -9.88 -17.38
N CYS A 291 14.06 -9.69 -18.67
CA CYS A 291 15.09 -9.24 -19.60
C CYS A 291 15.15 -7.69 -19.53
N PRO A 292 16.30 -7.09 -19.16
CA PRO A 292 16.44 -5.64 -19.10
C PRO A 292 16.33 -5.01 -20.49
N ILE A 293 16.16 -3.68 -20.53
CA ILE A 293 16.11 -2.89 -21.78
C ILE A 293 17.28 -3.27 -22.70
N GLY A 294 16.97 -3.63 -23.95
CA GLY A 294 17.94 -4.12 -24.94
C GLY A 294 18.05 -5.64 -25.04
N PHE A 295 17.33 -6.38 -24.20
CA PHE A 295 17.20 -7.83 -24.27
C PHE A 295 15.72 -8.22 -24.33
N THR A 296 15.41 -9.29 -25.07
CA THR A 296 14.07 -9.85 -25.20
C THR A 296 14.12 -11.37 -25.09
N GLY A 297 12.97 -12.01 -24.88
CA GLY A 297 12.85 -13.46 -24.75
C GLY A 297 12.39 -13.89 -23.36
N ASN A 298 12.71 -15.12 -22.98
CA ASN A 298 12.22 -15.72 -21.75
C ASN A 298 13.33 -15.82 -20.68
N PRO A 299 13.28 -15.01 -19.61
CA PRO A 299 14.31 -14.99 -18.56
C PRO A 299 14.33 -16.28 -17.71
N TYR A 300 13.28 -17.11 -17.79
CA TYR A 300 13.17 -18.37 -17.07
C TYR A 300 13.75 -19.56 -17.85
N LEU A 301 14.26 -19.32 -19.05
CA LEU A 301 15.06 -20.28 -19.80
C LEU A 301 16.53 -19.91 -19.67
N ARG A 302 17.40 -20.91 -19.54
CA ARG A 302 18.85 -20.70 -19.46
C ARG A 302 19.34 -20.00 -20.73
N GLY A 303 19.81 -18.76 -20.60
CA GLY A 303 20.22 -17.93 -21.73
C GLY A 303 19.06 -17.44 -22.62
N GLY A 304 17.83 -17.47 -22.12
CA GLY A 304 16.64 -17.11 -22.90
C GLY A 304 16.44 -15.61 -23.13
N CYS A 305 17.14 -14.74 -22.38
CA CYS A 305 17.25 -13.33 -22.74
C CYS A 305 18.35 -13.13 -23.79
N VAL A 306 17.93 -12.80 -25.01
CA VAL A 306 18.78 -12.53 -26.17
C VAL A 306 18.78 -11.05 -26.50
N GLU A 307 19.83 -10.56 -27.16
CA GLU A 307 19.90 -9.16 -27.58
C GLU A 307 18.71 -8.82 -28.50
N ALA A 308 18.01 -7.75 -28.16
CA ALA A 308 16.87 -7.26 -28.93
C ALA A 308 17.38 -6.56 -30.20
N ASP A 309 16.88 -7.00 -31.35
CA ASP A 309 17.17 -6.39 -32.65
C ASP A 309 16.29 -5.14 -32.84
N MET A 310 16.83 -3.98 -32.47
CA MET A 310 16.15 -2.68 -32.58
C MET A 310 15.93 -2.25 -34.04
N CYS A 311 16.65 -2.85 -34.99
CA CYS A 311 16.56 -2.51 -36.42
C CYS A 311 15.37 -3.19 -37.13
N LYS A 312 14.61 -4.06 -36.46
CA LYS A 312 13.39 -4.69 -37.00
C LYS A 312 12.13 -3.85 -36.84
N GLU A 313 12.14 -2.79 -36.04
CA GLU A 313 11.00 -1.88 -35.95
C GLU A 313 10.88 -1.02 -37.22
N PRO A 314 9.67 -0.87 -37.80
CA PRO A 314 9.49 -0.08 -39.01
C PRO A 314 9.74 1.42 -38.75
N GLY A 315 10.65 2.03 -39.52
CA GLY A 315 10.88 3.49 -39.53
C GLY A 315 12.06 4.02 -38.71
N VAL A 316 12.94 3.15 -38.20
CA VAL A 316 14.02 3.51 -37.27
C VAL A 316 15.13 4.39 -37.89
N CYS A 317 15.50 4.18 -39.15
CA CYS A 317 16.46 5.04 -39.87
C CYS A 317 15.83 5.57 -41.17
N LYS A 318 15.80 6.91 -41.35
CA LYS A 318 15.22 7.55 -42.55
C LYS A 318 16.16 7.52 -43.76
N GLU A 319 17.46 7.71 -43.55
CA GLU A 319 18.52 7.55 -44.56
C GLU A 319 19.75 6.92 -43.90
N GLY A 320 20.12 5.72 -44.33
CA GLY A 320 21.27 4.97 -43.80
C GLY A 320 20.96 3.50 -43.50
N THR A 321 21.98 2.75 -43.11
CA THR A 321 21.84 1.35 -42.67
C THR A 321 21.82 1.32 -41.13
N CYS A 322 20.79 0.70 -40.56
CA CYS A 322 20.70 0.49 -39.12
C CYS A 322 21.67 -0.63 -38.72
N GLU A 323 22.59 -0.34 -37.81
CA GLU A 323 23.44 -1.33 -37.17
C GLU A 323 23.12 -1.40 -35.67
N ASN A 324 22.74 -2.59 -35.19
CA ASN A 324 22.57 -2.83 -33.76
C ASN A 324 23.92 -2.70 -33.05
N MET A 325 23.94 -1.94 -31.95
CA MET A 325 25.05 -1.89 -31.01
C MET A 325 24.69 -2.65 -29.73
N ARG A 326 25.71 -3.02 -28.97
CA ARG A 326 25.55 -3.74 -27.72
C ARG A 326 24.83 -2.88 -26.68
N GLY A 327 23.80 -3.43 -26.04
CA GLY A 327 23.02 -2.78 -24.98
C GLY A 327 22.09 -1.67 -25.50
N SER A 328 20.88 -2.04 -25.93
CA SER A 328 19.77 -1.13 -26.30
C SER A 328 20.10 0.10 -27.15
N MET A 329 21.18 0.06 -27.93
CA MET A 329 21.64 1.16 -28.77
C MET A 329 21.63 0.71 -30.22
N TYR A 330 21.25 1.61 -31.12
CA TYR A 330 21.41 1.43 -32.56
C TYR A 330 22.10 2.66 -33.13
N THR A 331 22.79 2.50 -34.25
CA THR A 331 23.33 3.62 -35.01
C THR A 331 22.80 3.56 -36.43
N CYS A 332 22.44 4.71 -36.98
CA CYS A 332 22.16 4.86 -38.40
C CYS A 332 23.46 5.33 -39.05
N LYS A 333 24.16 4.42 -39.74
CA LYS A 333 25.36 4.81 -40.49
C LYS A 333 25.01 5.25 -41.91
N PRO A 334 25.62 6.33 -42.41
CA PRO A 334 25.68 6.56 -43.85
C PRO A 334 26.52 5.45 -44.52
N LYS A 335 26.20 5.11 -45.78
CA LYS A 335 26.86 4.00 -46.50
C LYS A 335 28.40 4.20 -46.54
N PRO A 336 29.20 3.22 -46.07
CA PRO A 336 30.64 3.41 -45.91
C PRO A 336 31.41 3.35 -47.23
N VAL A 337 32.39 4.26 -47.38
CA VAL A 337 33.47 4.22 -48.38
C VAL A 337 34.66 3.44 -47.80
N ILE A 338 35.22 2.53 -48.59
CA ILE A 338 36.22 1.53 -48.19
C ILE A 338 37.64 2.16 -48.13
N THR A 339 38.33 2.05 -46.99
CA THR A 339 39.80 2.19 -46.89
C THR A 339 40.40 1.14 -45.92
N LYS A 340 41.57 0.60 -46.28
CA LYS A 340 42.23 -0.61 -45.72
C LYS A 340 43.09 -0.32 -44.47
N PRO A 341 43.31 -1.30 -43.56
CA PRO A 341 44.07 -1.09 -42.31
C PRO A 341 45.56 -1.46 -42.39
N GLY A 342 46.40 -0.74 -41.64
CA GLY A 342 47.83 -1.01 -41.42
C GLY A 342 48.12 -1.69 -40.06
N LYS A 343 49.17 -2.51 -40.02
CA LYS A 343 49.53 -3.45 -38.93
C LYS A 343 50.32 -2.82 -37.77
N SER A 344 50.22 -3.45 -36.60
CA SER A 344 50.83 -3.14 -35.30
C SER A 344 52.21 -3.79 -35.06
N PHE A 345 52.98 -3.24 -34.11
CA PHE A 345 54.17 -3.86 -33.50
C PHE A 345 54.18 -3.61 -31.97
N LEU A 346 54.54 -4.62 -31.18
CA LEU A 346 54.77 -4.63 -29.71
C LEU A 346 56.25 -5.05 -29.49
N LEU A 347 56.98 -4.85 -28.38
CA LEU A 347 56.70 -4.94 -26.93
C LEU A 347 57.98 -4.57 -26.13
N GLY A 348 57.88 -4.09 -24.89
CA GLY A 348 59.00 -4.11 -23.92
C GLY A 348 58.78 -3.29 -22.63
N GLY A 349 58.36 -3.92 -21.52
CA GLY A 349 58.32 -3.25 -20.21
C GLY A 349 57.39 -3.87 -19.16
N VAL A 350 57.74 -5.04 -18.60
CA VAL A 350 56.83 -5.79 -17.70
C VAL A 350 57.02 -5.45 -16.20
N LEU A 351 58.15 -4.87 -15.76
CA LEU A 351 58.35 -4.57 -14.33
C LEU A 351 57.90 -3.17 -13.88
N ILE A 352 58.09 -2.13 -14.69
CA ILE A 352 57.54 -0.78 -14.45
C ILE A 352 56.00 -0.79 -14.59
N GLY A 353 55.49 -1.67 -15.46
CA GLY A 353 54.07 -1.82 -15.74
C GLY A 353 53.23 -2.21 -14.53
N VAL A 354 53.75 -3.03 -13.60
CA VAL A 354 52.96 -3.51 -12.44
C VAL A 354 52.80 -2.42 -11.38
N LEU A 355 53.85 -1.66 -11.07
CA LEU A 355 53.75 -0.51 -10.16
C LEU A 355 52.92 0.62 -10.78
N GLY A 356 53.12 0.91 -12.06
CA GLY A 356 52.30 1.86 -12.81
C GLY A 356 50.82 1.46 -12.83
N LEU A 357 50.52 0.17 -13.03
CA LEU A 357 49.16 -0.35 -13.01
C LEU A 357 48.51 -0.22 -11.63
N MET A 358 49.25 -0.46 -10.53
CA MET A 358 48.72 -0.30 -9.18
C MET A 358 48.40 1.17 -8.84
N PHE A 359 49.27 2.12 -9.20
CA PHE A 359 48.99 3.54 -9.06
C PHE A 359 47.84 4.01 -9.96
N LEU A 360 47.74 3.46 -11.18
CA LEU A 360 46.68 3.78 -12.13
C LEU A 360 45.33 3.23 -11.66
N VAL A 361 45.28 2.01 -11.12
CA VAL A 361 44.06 1.43 -10.52
C VAL A 361 43.66 2.19 -9.25
N GLY A 362 44.61 2.53 -8.37
CA GLY A 362 44.34 3.36 -7.18
C GLY A 362 43.86 4.76 -7.54
N GLY A 363 44.44 5.37 -8.59
CA GLY A 363 44.01 6.65 -9.15
C GLY A 363 42.61 6.60 -9.74
N ILE A 364 42.29 5.58 -10.55
CA ILE A 364 40.95 5.35 -11.09
C ILE A 364 39.94 5.12 -9.96
N PHE A 365 40.28 4.35 -8.93
CA PHE A 365 39.41 4.14 -7.77
C PHE A 365 39.16 5.44 -6.99
N CYS A 366 40.21 6.23 -6.73
CA CYS A 366 40.07 7.53 -6.08
C CYS A 366 39.21 8.49 -6.92
N LEU A 367 39.47 8.57 -8.23
CA LEU A 367 38.68 9.36 -9.18
C LEU A 367 37.21 8.89 -9.20
N PHE A 368 36.97 7.58 -9.20
CA PHE A 368 35.64 7.00 -9.13
C PHE A 368 34.92 7.39 -7.83
N VAL A 369 35.60 7.33 -6.68
CA VAL A 369 35.05 7.75 -5.39
C VAL A 369 34.75 9.26 -5.38
N LEU A 370 35.65 10.09 -5.92
CA LEU A 370 35.46 11.55 -6.03
C LEU A 370 34.30 11.90 -6.98
N ILE A 371 34.21 11.24 -8.14
CA ILE A 371 33.08 11.39 -9.08
C ILE A 371 31.79 10.95 -8.40
N ARG A 372 31.77 9.81 -7.69
CA ARG A 372 30.59 9.33 -6.97
C ARG A 372 30.17 10.30 -5.86
N LYS A 373 31.11 10.85 -5.10
CA LYS A 373 30.87 11.87 -4.08
C LYS A 373 30.30 13.16 -4.69
N ARG A 374 30.89 13.64 -5.79
CA ARG A 374 30.44 14.83 -6.52
C ARG A 374 29.04 14.63 -7.10
N ARG A 375 28.76 13.48 -7.73
CA ARG A 375 27.44 13.11 -8.24
C ARG A 375 26.38 13.08 -7.13
N ARG A 376 26.70 12.55 -5.94
CA ARG A 376 25.79 12.58 -4.78
C ARG A 376 25.45 14.00 -4.34
N ILE A 377 26.44 14.88 -4.21
CA ILE A 377 26.22 16.29 -3.81
C ILE A 377 25.36 17.03 -4.85
N ILE A 378 25.64 16.84 -6.15
CA ILE A 378 24.87 17.46 -7.22
C ILE A 378 23.42 16.96 -7.20
N ARG A 379 23.22 15.65 -7.01
CA ARG A 379 21.88 15.04 -6.93
C ARG A 379 21.11 15.55 -5.71
N GLY A 380 21.73 15.59 -4.54
CA GLY A 380 21.12 16.12 -3.31
C GLY A 380 20.74 17.59 -3.46
N ARG A 381 21.57 18.42 -4.09
CA ARG A 381 21.23 19.83 -4.42
C ARG A 381 20.07 19.95 -5.40
N LYS A 382 19.96 19.04 -6.37
CA LYS A 382 18.83 19.00 -7.33
C LYS A 382 17.53 18.67 -6.59
N PHE A 383 17.54 17.67 -5.71
CA PHE A 383 16.38 17.34 -4.88
C PHE A 383 16.02 18.44 -3.90
N PHE A 384 17.00 19.04 -3.23
CA PHE A 384 16.78 20.18 -2.34
C PHE A 384 16.05 21.33 -3.04
N LYS A 385 16.42 21.64 -4.29
CA LYS A 385 15.73 22.65 -5.11
C LYS A 385 14.33 22.20 -5.53
N ARG A 386 14.16 20.95 -5.99
CA ARG A 386 12.87 20.38 -6.41
C ARG A 386 11.87 20.36 -5.26
N ASN A 387 12.30 19.96 -4.07
CA ASN A 387 11.47 19.78 -2.89
C ASN A 387 11.22 21.09 -2.11
N GLY A 388 11.36 22.24 -2.76
CA GLY A 388 11.05 23.55 -2.15
C GLY A 388 12.03 24.02 -1.08
N GLY A 389 13.24 23.46 -0.98
CA GLY A 389 14.17 23.78 0.12
C GLY A 389 14.63 25.22 0.18
N LEU A 390 14.58 25.97 -0.93
CA LEU A 390 14.84 27.41 -0.94
C LEU A 390 13.70 28.20 -0.26
N LEU A 391 12.44 27.85 -0.57
CA LEU A 391 11.26 28.47 0.02
C LEU A 391 11.19 28.17 1.52
N LEU A 392 11.40 26.91 1.91
CA LEU A 392 11.41 26.51 3.30
C LEU A 392 12.52 27.21 4.08
N LYS A 393 13.73 27.31 3.51
CA LYS A 393 14.84 28.02 4.16
C LYS A 393 14.54 29.51 4.35
N GLN A 394 13.88 30.15 3.39
CA GLN A 394 13.45 31.53 3.52
C GLN A 394 12.40 31.69 4.63
N GLN A 395 11.39 30.81 4.67
CA GLN A 395 10.39 30.79 5.74
C GLN A 395 11.04 30.64 7.11
N LEU A 396 11.93 29.64 7.29
CA LEU A 396 12.67 29.41 8.54
C LEU A 396 13.51 30.62 8.98
N THR A 397 14.11 31.36 8.05
CA THR A 397 14.88 32.57 8.39
C THR A 397 14.00 33.75 8.79
N THR A 398 12.77 33.85 8.27
CA THR A 398 11.81 34.90 8.64
C THR A 398 11.07 34.62 9.95
N THR A 399 10.89 33.35 10.35
CA THR A 399 10.21 32.97 11.62
C THR A 399 11.11 32.89 12.85
N ASN A 400 12.38 33.31 12.74
CA ASN A 400 13.28 33.40 13.91
C ASN A 400 12.79 34.40 14.99
N ASP A 401 11.77 35.22 14.70
CA ASP A 401 10.96 35.90 15.71
C ASP A 401 9.71 35.07 16.08
N GLY A 402 9.92 33.93 16.75
CA GLY A 402 9.09 33.60 17.91
C GLY A 402 7.91 32.61 17.82
N ASN A 403 7.55 31.93 16.72
CA ASN A 403 6.43 30.95 16.84
C ASN A 403 6.26 29.81 15.80
N VAL A 404 7.32 29.26 15.18
CA VAL A 404 7.16 28.03 14.36
C VAL A 404 8.17 26.97 14.77
N ASP A 405 7.64 25.84 15.26
CA ASP A 405 8.37 24.74 15.90
C ASP A 405 9.12 23.80 14.94
N MET A 406 8.92 23.96 13.63
CA MET A 406 9.74 23.30 12.62
C MET A 406 11.09 24.03 12.53
N SER A 407 12.08 23.58 13.28
CA SER A 407 13.31 24.36 13.51
C SER A 407 14.50 23.96 12.64
N ARG A 408 14.45 22.83 11.91
CA ARG A 408 15.68 22.26 11.33
C ARG A 408 15.51 21.53 10.01
N ILE A 409 16.39 21.85 9.06
CA ILE A 409 16.65 21.03 7.88
C ILE A 409 17.79 20.07 8.21
N PHE A 410 17.53 18.77 8.11
CA PHE A 410 18.51 17.71 8.32
C PHE A 410 19.18 17.31 7.01
N SER A 411 20.45 16.89 7.08
CA SER A 411 21.12 16.29 5.92
C SER A 411 20.82 14.79 5.82
N SER A 412 20.82 14.23 4.61
CA SER A 412 20.61 12.79 4.41
C SER A 412 21.63 11.96 5.19
N LYS A 413 22.89 12.43 5.21
CA LYS A 413 23.99 11.76 5.93
C LYS A 413 23.78 11.75 7.44
N GLU A 414 23.21 12.82 8.00
CA GLU A 414 22.88 12.88 9.42
C GLU A 414 21.82 11.86 9.79
N LEU A 415 20.73 11.78 9.01
CA LEU A 415 19.66 10.82 9.27
C LEU A 415 20.08 9.38 9.00
N GLU A 416 20.92 9.13 8.00
CA GLU A 416 21.57 7.83 7.77
C GLU A 416 22.37 7.40 9.00
N LYS A 417 23.19 8.30 9.57
CA LYS A 417 23.96 7.98 10.79
C LYS A 417 23.04 7.75 11.98
N ALA A 418 22.03 8.61 12.17
CA ALA A 418 21.11 8.54 13.31
C ALA A 418 20.29 7.24 13.33
N THR A 419 19.94 6.73 12.15
CA THR A 419 19.09 5.54 11.97
C THR A 419 19.88 4.26 11.66
N ASP A 420 21.22 4.28 11.81
CA ASP A 420 22.09 3.16 11.43
C ASP A 420 21.82 2.66 10.00
N ASN A 421 21.89 3.59 9.04
CA ASN A 421 21.57 3.40 7.62
C ASN A 421 20.14 2.89 7.38
N PHE A 422 19.15 3.41 8.11
CA PHE A 422 17.76 2.93 8.07
C PHE A 422 17.65 1.42 8.36
N SER A 423 18.37 0.96 9.39
CA SER A 423 18.39 -0.44 9.79
C SER A 423 17.00 -0.95 10.15
N VAL A 424 16.67 -2.17 9.70
CA VAL A 424 15.40 -2.84 10.04
C VAL A 424 15.23 -3.01 11.55
N LYS A 425 16.34 -3.13 12.31
CA LYS A 425 16.33 -3.24 13.78
C LYS A 425 15.85 -1.97 14.48
N ARG A 426 15.81 -0.83 13.77
CA ARG A 426 15.36 0.46 14.29
C ARG A 426 13.94 0.82 13.84
N VAL A 427 13.22 -0.09 13.18
CA VAL A 427 11.86 0.18 12.72
C VAL A 427 10.91 0.25 13.92
N LEU A 428 10.17 1.37 14.02
CA LEU A 428 9.09 1.57 14.99
C LEU A 428 7.74 1.15 14.42
N GLY A 429 7.54 1.33 13.11
CA GLY A 429 6.31 0.98 12.42
C GLY A 429 6.44 1.00 10.89
N ARG A 430 5.55 0.26 10.21
CA ARG A 430 5.41 0.21 8.75
C ARG A 430 3.94 0.44 8.40
N GLY A 431 3.66 1.37 7.49
CA GLY A 431 2.31 1.66 7.02
C GLY A 431 2.28 2.12 5.56
N GLY A 432 1.09 2.46 5.05
CA GLY A 432 0.90 2.91 3.66
C GLY A 432 1.72 4.16 3.31
N GLN A 433 1.97 5.03 4.30
CA GLN A 433 2.73 6.26 4.12
C GLN A 433 4.25 6.09 4.21
N GLY A 434 4.76 4.93 4.65
CA GLY A 434 6.20 4.70 4.74
C GLY A 434 6.64 3.80 5.89
N THR A 435 7.91 3.96 6.28
CA THR A 435 8.52 3.28 7.43
C THR A 435 9.06 4.31 8.39
N VAL A 436 8.78 4.14 9.67
CA VAL A 436 9.27 5.03 10.74
C VAL A 436 10.42 4.34 11.47
N TYR A 437 11.53 5.05 11.64
CA TYR A 437 12.75 4.54 12.27
C TYR A 437 13.08 5.33 13.55
N LYS A 438 13.56 4.63 14.58
CA LYS A 438 14.15 5.22 15.78
C LYS A 438 15.55 5.72 15.47
N GLY A 439 15.70 7.04 15.45
CA GLY A 439 16.98 7.73 15.25
C GLY A 439 17.58 8.23 16.57
N MET A 440 18.90 8.29 16.65
CA MET A 440 19.63 9.02 17.69
C MET A 440 20.48 10.09 17.02
N LEU A 441 20.13 11.37 17.24
CA LEU A 441 20.87 12.50 16.70
C LEU A 441 22.24 12.63 17.38
N VAL A 442 23.14 13.41 16.77
CA VAL A 442 24.52 13.62 17.27
C VAL A 442 24.56 14.31 18.64
N ASP A 443 23.51 15.04 18.99
CA ASP A 443 23.33 15.70 20.29
C ASP A 443 22.70 14.79 21.35
N GLY A 444 22.49 13.51 21.03
CA GLY A 444 21.89 12.52 21.93
C GLY A 444 20.37 12.46 21.90
N ARG A 445 19.68 13.39 21.23
CA ARG A 445 18.21 13.38 21.16
C ARG A 445 17.71 12.18 20.35
N ILE A 446 16.71 11.48 20.89
CA ILE A 446 16.03 10.38 20.21
C ILE A 446 14.90 10.96 19.37
N VAL A 447 14.79 10.53 18.12
CA VAL A 447 13.82 11.03 17.15
C VAL A 447 13.12 9.89 16.39
N ALA A 448 11.94 10.17 15.85
CA ALA A 448 11.26 9.28 14.92
C ALA A 448 11.43 9.79 13.48
N VAL A 449 12.00 8.97 12.60
CA VAL A 449 12.34 9.35 11.22
C VAL A 449 11.41 8.61 10.26
N LYS A 450 10.44 9.31 9.66
CA LYS A 450 9.48 8.77 8.69
C LYS A 450 10.05 8.87 7.28
N LYS A 451 10.25 7.72 6.63
CA LYS A 451 10.76 7.60 5.26
C LYS A 451 9.75 6.86 4.38
N SER A 452 9.29 7.52 3.32
CA SER A 452 8.34 6.97 2.36
C SER A 452 9.00 5.90 1.46
N LYS A 453 8.23 4.86 1.07
CA LYS A 453 8.76 3.68 0.35
C LYS A 453 8.84 3.77 -1.18
N LEU A 454 8.07 4.67 -1.82
CA LEU A 454 7.98 4.77 -3.30
C LEU A 454 7.88 6.22 -3.75
N VAL A 455 8.27 6.48 -4.99
CA VAL A 455 8.17 7.77 -5.68
C VAL A 455 6.82 7.82 -6.38
N ASP A 456 5.92 8.63 -5.86
CA ASP A 456 4.68 9.02 -6.52
C ASP A 456 4.53 10.54 -6.33
N GLU A 457 4.02 11.27 -7.31
CA GLU A 457 3.84 12.73 -7.19
C GLU A 457 2.86 13.06 -6.05
N ASP A 458 1.84 12.22 -5.85
CA ASP A 458 0.88 12.31 -4.75
C ASP A 458 1.54 12.29 -3.36
N LYS A 459 2.73 11.67 -3.23
CA LYS A 459 3.49 11.61 -1.97
C LYS A 459 4.26 12.89 -1.67
N LEU A 460 4.60 13.67 -2.69
CA LEU A 460 5.21 14.99 -2.48
C LEU A 460 4.17 15.97 -1.95
N ASP A 461 2.94 15.92 -2.46
CA ASP A 461 1.83 16.74 -1.97
C ASP A 461 1.47 16.39 -0.52
N SER A 462 1.43 15.10 -0.17
CA SER A 462 1.24 14.66 1.21
C SER A 462 2.35 15.21 2.14
N PHE A 463 3.61 15.19 1.70
CA PHE A 463 4.71 15.80 2.46
C PHE A 463 4.55 17.31 2.63
N ILE A 464 4.25 18.05 1.56
CA ILE A 464 4.07 19.50 1.62
C ILE A 464 2.94 19.85 2.58
N ASN A 465 1.80 19.15 2.46
CA ASN A 465 0.67 19.31 3.37
C ASN A 465 1.06 19.04 4.82
N GLU A 466 1.74 17.92 5.10
CA GLU A 466 2.13 17.56 6.46
C GLU A 466 3.09 18.60 7.09
N VAL A 467 4.06 19.11 6.32
CA VAL A 467 4.96 20.19 6.77
C VAL A 467 4.21 21.49 7.05
N VAL A 468 3.37 21.93 6.11
CA VAL A 468 2.64 23.20 6.23
C VAL A 468 1.66 23.15 7.40
N LEU A 469 0.89 22.06 7.54
CA LEU A 469 -0.08 21.91 8.62
C LEU A 469 0.60 21.80 9.98
N LEU A 470 1.61 20.93 10.13
CA LEU A 470 2.31 20.77 11.41
C LEU A 470 3.15 21.98 11.80
N SER A 471 3.55 22.83 10.85
CA SER A 471 4.19 24.11 11.17
C SER A 471 3.25 25.12 11.82
N GLN A 472 1.94 24.97 11.63
CA GLN A 472 0.89 25.87 12.14
C GLN A 472 0.21 25.33 13.42
N ILE A 473 0.47 24.06 13.77
CA ILE A 473 -0.10 23.40 14.92
C ILE A 473 0.89 23.44 16.09
N ASN A 474 0.44 23.98 17.23
CA ASN A 474 1.17 23.91 18.48
C ASN A 474 0.24 23.44 19.61
N HIS A 475 0.24 22.12 19.87
CA HIS A 475 -0.62 21.51 20.87
C HIS A 475 0.09 20.35 21.60
N ARG A 476 -0.09 20.25 22.92
CA ARG A 476 0.62 19.25 23.75
C ARG A 476 0.29 17.79 23.38
N ASN A 477 -0.94 17.54 22.94
CA ASN A 477 -1.46 16.23 22.53
C ASN A 477 -1.41 16.01 21.01
N ILE A 478 -0.53 16.72 20.30
CA ILE A 478 -0.21 16.48 18.89
C ILE A 478 1.29 16.23 18.79
N VAL A 479 1.70 15.26 17.96
CA VAL A 479 3.12 14.93 17.76
C VAL A 479 3.81 16.08 17.03
N LYS A 480 4.92 16.55 17.62
CA LYS A 480 5.69 17.67 17.11
C LYS A 480 6.62 17.25 15.96
N LEU A 481 6.52 17.97 14.84
CA LEU A 481 7.46 17.89 13.74
C LEU A 481 8.73 18.69 14.09
N LEU A 482 9.88 18.01 14.20
CA LEU A 482 11.16 18.64 14.51
C LEU A 482 11.86 19.19 13.26
N GLY A 483 11.57 18.60 12.10
CA GLY A 483 12.14 19.05 10.83
C GLY A 483 12.03 18.03 9.71
N CYS A 484 12.76 18.29 8.62
CA CYS A 484 12.76 17.43 7.45
C CYS A 484 14.13 17.36 6.77
N CYS A 485 14.34 16.36 5.92
CA CYS A 485 15.45 16.26 4.98
C CYS A 485 14.91 16.33 3.56
N LEU A 486 15.42 17.30 2.79
CA LEU A 486 15.00 17.59 1.41
C LEU A 486 16.01 17.11 0.36
N GLU A 487 17.13 16.52 0.79
CA GLU A 487 18.23 16.06 -0.08
C GLU A 487 17.95 14.70 -0.76
N THR A 488 16.77 14.13 -0.52
CA THR A 488 16.31 12.83 -1.01
C THR A 488 15.20 12.98 -2.05
N GLU A 489 14.97 11.94 -2.85
CA GLU A 489 13.96 11.97 -3.91
C GLU A 489 12.55 12.24 -3.38
N VAL A 490 12.16 11.52 -2.33
CA VAL A 490 11.02 11.87 -1.47
C VAL A 490 11.57 12.42 -0.17
N PRO A 491 11.10 13.59 0.30
CA PRO A 491 11.53 14.15 1.57
C PRO A 491 11.33 13.20 2.76
N ILE A 492 12.20 13.32 3.76
CA ILE A 492 12.14 12.53 5.01
C ILE A 492 11.68 13.46 6.13
N LEU A 493 10.73 13.02 6.95
CA LEU A 493 10.20 13.79 8.08
C LEU A 493 10.81 13.28 9.40
N VAL A 494 11.07 14.22 10.31
CA VAL A 494 11.69 13.94 11.62
C VAL A 494 10.77 14.49 12.71
N TYR A 495 10.30 13.62 13.58
CA TYR A 495 9.38 13.93 14.68
C TYR A 495 10.06 13.67 16.02
N GLU A 496 9.45 14.20 17.09
CA GLU A 496 9.75 13.74 18.44
C GLU A 496 9.50 12.23 18.56
N TYR A 497 10.34 11.55 19.34
CA TYR A 497 10.15 10.13 19.61
C TYR A 497 9.19 9.92 20.78
N ILE A 498 8.17 9.09 20.55
CA ILE A 498 7.16 8.74 21.55
C ILE A 498 7.40 7.28 21.99
N PRO A 499 7.77 7.02 23.27
CA PRO A 499 8.36 5.75 23.67
C PRO A 499 7.39 4.58 23.83
N ASN A 500 6.15 4.80 24.27
CA ASN A 500 5.19 3.72 24.55
C ASN A 500 4.38 3.30 23.30
N GLY A 501 4.80 3.74 22.11
CA GLY A 501 4.22 3.29 20.84
C GLY A 501 2.79 3.77 20.63
N ASP A 502 2.03 3.00 19.85
CA ASP A 502 0.64 3.29 19.49
C ASP A 502 -0.37 2.65 20.44
N LEU A 503 -1.51 3.33 20.62
CA LEU A 503 -2.60 2.93 21.51
C LEU A 503 -3.22 1.58 21.12
N PHE A 504 -3.25 1.25 19.82
CA PHE A 504 -3.82 0.00 19.34
C PHE A 504 -3.10 -1.21 19.96
N LYS A 505 -1.76 -1.26 19.86
CA LYS A 505 -0.98 -2.35 20.48
C LYS A 505 -1.20 -2.41 21.98
N ARG A 506 -1.20 -1.26 22.65
CA ARG A 506 -1.33 -1.20 24.11
C ARG A 506 -2.70 -1.63 24.63
N LEU A 507 -3.75 -1.44 23.83
CA LEU A 507 -5.10 -1.83 24.18
C LEU A 507 -5.38 -3.32 23.91
N HIS A 508 -4.79 -3.87 22.84
CA HIS A 508 -5.15 -5.18 22.29
C HIS A 508 -4.13 -6.32 22.46
N ASP A 509 -2.85 -6.03 22.74
CA ASP A 509 -1.84 -7.08 22.93
C ASP A 509 -1.83 -7.58 24.39
N GLU A 510 -2.03 -8.89 24.58
CA GLU A 510 -2.08 -9.55 25.89
C GLU A 510 -0.71 -9.71 26.56
N SER A 511 0.39 -9.44 25.84
CA SER A 511 1.76 -9.68 26.30
C SER A 511 2.38 -8.54 27.12
N ASP A 512 1.61 -7.49 27.40
CA ASP A 512 2.09 -6.30 28.09
C ASP A 512 1.72 -6.35 29.58
N ASP A 513 2.71 -6.26 30.48
CA ASP A 513 2.52 -6.30 31.95
C ASP A 513 1.70 -5.11 32.51
N TYR A 514 1.20 -4.24 31.64
CA TYR A 514 0.48 -3.03 32.01
C TYR A 514 -0.99 -3.12 31.60
N ASN A 515 -1.83 -3.34 32.60
CA ASN A 515 -3.27 -3.20 32.43
C ASN A 515 -3.65 -1.70 32.41
N MET A 516 -4.18 -1.26 31.29
CA MET A 516 -4.65 0.12 31.12
C MET A 516 -6.00 0.31 31.85
N THR A 517 -5.92 0.91 33.04
CA THR A 517 -7.08 1.23 33.91
C THR A 517 -8.05 2.19 33.23
N TRP A 518 -9.28 2.27 33.75
CA TRP A 518 -10.29 3.17 33.19
C TRP A 518 -9.85 4.64 33.23
N GLU A 519 -9.19 5.06 34.31
CA GLU A 519 -8.70 6.44 34.46
C GLU A 519 -7.73 6.84 33.34
N VAL A 520 -6.84 5.93 32.95
CA VAL A 520 -5.90 6.15 31.84
C VAL A 520 -6.67 6.23 30.51
N ARG A 521 -7.63 5.33 30.28
CA ARG A 521 -8.46 5.35 29.06
C ARG A 521 -9.28 6.64 28.93
N LEU A 522 -9.90 7.09 30.01
CA LEU A 522 -10.63 8.36 30.06
C LEU A 522 -9.69 9.55 29.88
N GLY A 523 -8.50 9.50 30.46
CA GLY A 523 -7.45 10.50 30.25
C GLY A 523 -7.07 10.65 28.77
N ILE A 524 -6.81 9.52 28.10
CA ILE A 524 -6.53 9.45 26.67
C ILE A 524 -7.68 10.02 25.84
N ALA A 525 -8.92 9.64 26.14
CA ALA A 525 -10.12 10.15 25.45
C ALA A 525 -10.23 11.69 25.54
N VAL A 526 -10.05 12.26 26.73
CA VAL A 526 -10.07 13.71 26.97
C VAL A 526 -8.95 14.40 26.17
N GLU A 527 -7.74 13.86 26.19
CA GLU A 527 -6.58 14.43 25.52
C GLU A 527 -6.72 14.44 23.98
N ILE A 528 -7.26 13.37 23.41
CA ILE A 528 -7.55 13.31 21.96
C ILE A 528 -8.69 14.26 21.60
N ALA A 529 -9.75 14.31 22.39
CA ALA A 529 -10.88 15.22 22.15
C ALA A 529 -10.42 16.69 22.18
N GLY A 530 -9.56 17.06 23.13
CA GLY A 530 -8.95 18.39 23.20
C GLY A 530 -8.09 18.71 21.98
N ALA A 531 -7.27 17.75 21.51
CA ALA A 531 -6.47 17.91 20.30
C ALA A 531 -7.34 18.12 19.04
N LEU A 532 -8.40 17.32 18.88
CA LEU A 532 -9.33 17.44 17.76
C LEU A 532 -10.14 18.75 17.83
N SER A 533 -10.60 19.14 19.02
CA SER A 533 -11.27 20.43 19.23
C SER A 533 -10.36 21.59 18.85
N TYR A 534 -9.07 21.51 19.18
CA TYR A 534 -8.10 22.53 18.78
C TYR A 534 -7.97 22.61 17.25
N MET A 535 -7.82 21.47 16.57
CA MET A 535 -7.67 21.43 15.11
C MET A 535 -8.93 21.88 14.36
N HIS A 536 -10.11 21.59 14.86
CA HIS A 536 -11.36 21.94 14.19
C HIS A 536 -11.78 23.40 14.40
N SER A 537 -11.42 23.99 15.56
CA SER A 537 -12.04 25.27 15.97
C SER A 537 -11.09 26.34 16.50
N ALA A 538 -9.87 25.99 16.93
CA ALA A 538 -8.94 26.94 17.57
C ALA A 538 -7.67 27.20 16.75
N SER A 539 -7.38 26.41 15.71
CA SER A 539 -6.33 26.70 14.74
C SER A 539 -6.73 27.84 13.80
N SER A 540 -5.75 28.49 13.17
CA SER A 540 -5.97 29.62 12.26
C SER A 540 -6.89 29.29 11.07
N PHE A 541 -6.84 28.04 10.61
CA PHE A 541 -7.79 27.46 9.67
C PHE A 541 -8.26 26.12 10.23
N PRO A 542 -9.52 25.70 10.04
CA PRO A 542 -9.96 24.37 10.41
C PRO A 542 -9.12 23.29 9.71
N ILE A 543 -8.60 22.34 10.49
CA ILE A 543 -7.78 21.23 10.01
C ILE A 543 -8.53 19.93 10.28
N TYR A 544 -8.86 19.19 9.23
CA TYR A 544 -9.48 17.87 9.34
C TYR A 544 -8.39 16.80 9.21
N HIS A 545 -8.34 15.88 10.18
CA HIS A 545 -7.26 14.89 10.26
C HIS A 545 -7.42 13.79 9.20
N ARG A 546 -8.66 13.27 9.06
CA ARG A 546 -9.05 12.25 8.05
C ARG A 546 -8.58 10.82 8.28
N ASP A 547 -7.86 10.56 9.37
CA ASP A 547 -7.33 9.23 9.68
C ASP A 547 -7.16 9.03 11.19
N ILE A 548 -8.19 9.42 11.96
CA ILE A 548 -8.22 9.20 13.40
C ILE A 548 -8.48 7.73 13.68
N LYS A 549 -7.52 7.08 14.36
CA LYS A 549 -7.55 5.67 14.75
C LYS A 549 -6.52 5.41 15.84
N THR A 550 -6.67 4.32 16.59
CA THR A 550 -5.76 3.99 17.71
C THR A 550 -4.33 3.70 17.28
N THR A 551 -4.06 3.34 16.02
CA THR A 551 -2.69 3.20 15.48
C THR A 551 -2.00 4.54 15.19
N ASN A 552 -2.76 5.64 15.07
CA ASN A 552 -2.26 7.01 14.88
C ASN A 552 -2.26 7.82 16.19
N ILE A 553 -2.66 7.22 17.31
CA ILE A 553 -2.60 7.81 18.64
C ILE A 553 -1.41 7.19 19.37
N LEU A 554 -0.40 7.99 19.67
CA LEU A 554 0.81 7.54 20.37
C LEU A 554 0.78 7.89 21.85
N LEU A 555 1.47 7.11 22.68
CA LEU A 555 1.51 7.27 24.13
C LEU A 555 2.90 7.71 24.61
N ASP A 556 2.97 8.86 25.29
CA ASP A 556 4.22 9.35 25.87
C ASP A 556 4.64 8.57 27.12
N GLU A 557 5.78 8.93 27.73
CA GLU A 557 6.34 8.27 28.93
C GLU A 557 5.35 8.17 30.10
N LYS A 558 4.36 9.07 30.16
CA LYS A 558 3.32 9.13 31.20
C LYS A 558 1.97 8.60 30.72
N TYR A 559 1.95 7.86 29.61
CA TYR A 559 0.75 7.36 28.93
C TYR A 559 -0.23 8.44 28.51
N ARG A 560 0.26 9.66 28.23
CA ARG A 560 -0.57 10.72 27.65
C ARG A 560 -0.62 10.56 26.14
N ALA A 561 -1.79 10.80 25.58
CA ALA A 561 -2.08 10.64 24.17
C ALA A 561 -1.52 11.81 23.34
N LYS A 562 -0.95 11.46 22.19
CA LYS A 562 -0.55 12.39 21.13
C LYS A 562 -1.05 11.90 19.78
N VAL A 563 -1.82 12.74 19.09
CA VAL A 563 -2.30 12.48 17.72
C VAL A 563 -1.15 12.63 16.73
N SER A 564 -1.03 11.70 15.79
CA SER A 564 0.05 11.62 14.82
C SER A 564 -0.47 11.30 13.41
N ASP A 565 0.42 11.39 12.42
CA ASP A 565 0.20 11.04 11.02
C ASP A 565 -0.76 11.96 10.23
N PHE A 566 -0.26 13.15 9.88
CA PHE A 566 -1.04 14.22 9.24
C PHE A 566 -1.00 14.17 7.70
N GLY A 567 -0.49 13.08 7.12
CA GLY A 567 -0.29 12.97 5.66
C GLY A 567 -1.57 13.04 4.83
N THR A 568 -2.71 12.65 5.41
CA THR A 568 -4.05 12.74 4.78
C THR A 568 -4.81 14.01 5.16
N SER A 569 -4.31 14.76 6.14
CA SER A 569 -5.00 15.92 6.71
C SER A 569 -5.11 17.06 5.71
N ARG A 570 -6.15 17.88 5.86
CA ARG A 570 -6.42 19.02 4.98
C ARG A 570 -6.94 20.20 5.77
N SER A 571 -6.46 21.40 5.43
CA SER A 571 -7.05 22.65 5.88
C SER A 571 -8.21 23.04 4.99
N VAL A 572 -9.25 23.62 5.57
CA VAL A 572 -10.42 24.13 4.84
C VAL A 572 -10.46 25.65 4.95
N THR A 573 -10.82 26.34 3.86
CA THR A 573 -11.07 27.78 3.94
C THR A 573 -12.34 28.05 4.76
N ILE A 574 -12.41 29.19 5.44
CA ILE A 574 -13.52 29.52 6.35
C ILE A 574 -14.90 29.42 5.67
N ASP A 575 -14.96 29.66 4.35
CA ASP A 575 -16.20 29.65 3.56
C ASP A 575 -16.65 28.25 3.08
N GLN A 576 -15.85 27.21 3.32
CA GLN A 576 -16.15 25.84 2.90
C GLN A 576 -16.60 25.00 4.10
N THR A 577 -17.79 24.40 4.01
CA THR A 577 -18.35 23.53 5.06
C THR A 577 -17.90 22.08 4.94
N HIS A 578 -17.40 21.66 3.77
CA HIS A 578 -17.00 20.29 3.46
C HIS A 578 -15.88 20.24 2.42
N LEU A 579 -15.17 19.11 2.38
CA LEU A 579 -14.16 18.79 1.37
C LEU A 579 -14.69 17.69 0.43
N THR A 580 -14.82 18.01 -0.85
CA THR A 580 -15.13 17.01 -1.89
C THR A 580 -13.83 16.42 -2.42
N THR A 581 -13.54 15.16 -2.08
CA THR A 581 -12.26 14.51 -2.40
C THR A 581 -12.44 13.00 -2.52
N LEU A 582 -11.47 12.32 -3.16
CA LEU A 582 -11.43 10.85 -3.20
C LEU A 582 -11.57 10.28 -1.79
N VAL A 583 -12.42 9.26 -1.66
CA VAL A 583 -12.64 8.56 -0.38
C VAL A 583 -11.32 7.97 0.09
N ALA A 584 -10.83 8.44 1.23
CA ALA A 584 -9.58 8.01 1.86
C ALA A 584 -9.74 8.01 3.38
N GLY A 585 -9.21 6.97 4.03
CA GLY A 585 -9.28 6.74 5.47
C GLY A 585 -9.11 5.25 5.79
N THR A 586 -9.15 4.88 7.06
CA THR A 586 -9.00 3.49 7.50
C THR A 586 -10.36 2.83 7.71
N PHE A 587 -10.57 1.65 7.09
CA PHE A 587 -11.77 0.85 7.29
C PHE A 587 -11.96 0.47 8.77
N GLY A 588 -13.21 0.48 9.24
CA GLY A 588 -13.57 0.34 10.66
C GLY A 588 -13.73 1.67 11.40
N TYR A 589 -12.98 2.71 11.02
CA TYR A 589 -13.08 4.07 11.58
C TYR A 589 -13.81 5.05 10.66
N MET A 590 -13.99 4.69 9.39
CA MET A 590 -14.50 5.58 8.36
C MET A 590 -15.96 5.97 8.57
N ASP A 591 -16.24 7.25 8.45
CA ASP A 591 -17.59 7.80 8.48
C ASP A 591 -18.44 7.28 7.31
N PRO A 592 -19.58 6.60 7.58
CA PRO A 592 -20.45 6.07 6.54
C PRO A 592 -21.10 7.16 5.68
N GLU A 593 -21.35 8.36 6.21
CA GLU A 593 -21.90 9.47 5.42
C GLU A 593 -20.86 10.03 4.46
N TYR A 594 -19.62 10.20 4.90
CA TYR A 594 -18.49 10.54 4.02
C TYR A 594 -18.28 9.48 2.93
N PHE A 595 -18.31 8.20 3.31
CA PHE A 595 -18.13 7.09 2.36
C PHE A 595 -19.15 7.13 1.23
N LEU A 596 -20.41 7.47 1.54
CA LEU A 596 -21.49 7.54 0.56
C LEU A 596 -21.52 8.85 -0.24
N SER A 597 -21.25 9.98 0.42
CA SER A 597 -21.38 11.31 -0.19
C SER A 597 -20.11 11.82 -0.87
N SER A 598 -18.95 11.22 -0.55
CA SER A 598 -17.62 11.77 -0.86
C SER A 598 -17.36 13.18 -0.28
N GLN A 599 -18.19 13.64 0.65
CA GLN A 599 -18.05 14.93 1.34
C GLN A 599 -17.48 14.72 2.74
N TYR A 600 -16.24 15.12 2.96
CA TYR A 600 -15.60 15.05 4.27
C TYR A 600 -15.89 16.31 5.07
N THR A 601 -16.27 16.16 6.34
CA THR A 601 -16.57 17.28 7.25
C THR A 601 -15.84 17.12 8.58
N ASP A 602 -15.89 18.13 9.45
CA ASP A 602 -15.47 18.02 10.86
C ASP A 602 -16.17 16.82 11.55
N LYS A 603 -17.44 16.57 11.19
CA LYS A 603 -18.24 15.46 11.70
C LYS A 603 -17.73 14.08 11.31
N SER A 604 -16.91 13.98 10.27
CA SER A 604 -16.30 12.71 9.86
C SER A 604 -15.14 12.31 10.79
N ASP A 605 -14.37 13.28 11.28
CA ASP A 605 -13.38 13.06 12.35
C ASP A 605 -14.11 12.71 13.68
N VAL A 606 -15.26 13.35 13.96
CA VAL A 606 -16.09 13.04 15.15
C VAL A 606 -16.54 11.57 15.15
N TYR A 607 -16.98 11.05 14.00
CA TYR A 607 -17.35 9.64 13.88
C TYR A 607 -16.17 8.72 14.16
N SER A 608 -15.02 9.00 13.55
CA SER A 608 -13.79 8.23 13.73
C SER A 608 -13.36 8.22 15.21
N PHE A 609 -13.48 9.36 15.90
CA PHE A 609 -13.26 9.45 17.34
C PHE A 609 -14.28 8.66 18.16
N GLY A 610 -15.55 8.63 17.74
CA GLY A 610 -16.58 7.77 18.35
C GLY A 610 -16.21 6.28 18.30
N VAL A 611 -15.57 5.82 17.22
CA VAL A 611 -15.04 4.45 17.15
C VAL A 611 -13.90 4.26 18.14
N VAL A 612 -12.99 5.22 18.28
CA VAL A 612 -11.91 5.19 19.30
C VAL A 612 -12.47 5.11 20.72
N LEU A 613 -13.55 5.84 21.04
CA LEU A 613 -14.22 5.75 22.33
C LEU A 613 -14.81 4.34 22.58
N ALA A 614 -15.50 3.78 21.58
CA ALA A 614 -16.03 2.41 21.68
C ALA A 614 -14.91 1.39 21.87
N GLU A 615 -13.78 1.55 21.18
CA GLU A 615 -12.59 0.72 21.33
C GLU A 615 -12.02 0.81 22.75
N LEU A 616 -11.91 2.02 23.30
CA LEU A 616 -11.45 2.24 24.68
C LEU A 616 -12.38 1.62 25.73
N ILE A 617 -13.70 1.64 25.53
CA ILE A 617 -14.67 1.05 26.47
C ILE A 617 -14.67 -0.47 26.42
N THR A 618 -14.67 -1.03 25.21
CA THR A 618 -14.88 -2.47 24.99
C THR A 618 -13.58 -3.27 24.99
N GLY A 619 -12.43 -2.61 24.73
CA GLY A 619 -11.17 -3.31 24.48
C GLY A 619 -11.21 -4.17 23.22
N GLU A 620 -12.27 -4.11 22.42
CA GLU A 620 -12.42 -4.91 21.21
C GLU A 620 -11.83 -4.20 20.00
N LYS A 621 -11.31 -4.97 19.05
CA LYS A 621 -10.82 -4.41 17.78
C LYS A 621 -12.00 -3.82 16.96
N PRO A 622 -11.77 -2.73 16.22
CA PRO A 622 -12.78 -2.11 15.36
C PRO A 622 -13.40 -3.09 14.35
N LEU A 623 -12.61 -4.05 13.90
CA LEU A 623 -13.02 -5.18 13.06
C LEU A 623 -12.57 -6.47 13.76
N SER A 624 -13.50 -7.41 13.99
CA SER A 624 -13.22 -8.71 14.60
C SER A 624 -13.93 -9.82 13.82
N ARG A 625 -13.21 -10.91 13.52
CA ARG A 625 -13.75 -12.10 12.83
C ARG A 625 -14.54 -13.05 13.75
N VAL A 626 -14.50 -12.82 15.07
CA VAL A 626 -15.03 -13.73 16.10
C VAL A 626 -16.49 -13.43 16.47
N ARG A 627 -17.02 -12.24 16.14
CA ARG A 627 -18.42 -11.90 16.42
C ARG A 627 -19.33 -12.84 15.63
N SER A 628 -20.16 -13.60 16.32
CA SER A 628 -20.90 -14.79 15.83
C SER A 628 -22.00 -14.53 14.80
N GLU A 629 -22.17 -13.28 14.37
CA GLU A 629 -23.03 -12.88 13.26
C GLU A 629 -22.21 -12.02 12.30
N GLU A 630 -21.99 -12.53 11.09
CA GLU A 630 -21.62 -11.81 9.85
C GLU A 630 -20.98 -10.42 10.03
N GLY A 631 -19.68 -10.35 10.32
CA GLY A 631 -18.84 -9.21 9.93
C GLY A 631 -19.23 -7.81 10.44
N LYS A 632 -20.03 -7.68 11.52
CA LYS A 632 -20.45 -6.36 12.03
C LYS A 632 -19.25 -5.56 12.59
N SER A 633 -19.12 -4.31 12.13
CA SER A 633 -18.14 -3.36 12.66
C SER A 633 -18.39 -3.07 14.14
N LEU A 634 -17.33 -2.75 14.91
CA LEU A 634 -17.45 -2.41 16.33
C LEU A 634 -18.46 -1.27 16.54
N ALA A 635 -18.45 -0.27 15.67
CA ALA A 635 -19.42 0.83 15.73
C ALA A 635 -20.88 0.35 15.66
N THR A 636 -21.17 -0.64 14.80
CA THR A 636 -22.52 -1.19 14.64
C THR A 636 -22.90 -2.02 15.86
N HIS A 637 -22.02 -2.91 16.30
CA HIS A 637 -22.23 -3.73 17.50
C HIS A 637 -22.44 -2.87 18.75
N PHE A 638 -21.63 -1.84 18.93
CA PHE A 638 -21.73 -0.90 20.04
C PHE A 638 -23.07 -0.15 20.02
N LEU A 639 -23.51 0.34 18.86
CA LEU A 639 -24.80 1.03 18.72
C LEU A 639 -26.00 0.10 18.96
N GLU A 640 -25.91 -1.17 18.56
CA GLU A 640 -26.93 -2.19 18.87
C GLU A 640 -27.01 -2.42 20.38
N ALA A 641 -25.87 -2.62 21.06
CA ALA A 641 -25.82 -2.75 22.51
C ALA A 641 -26.34 -1.50 23.25
N MET A 642 -26.03 -0.30 22.76
CA MET A 642 -26.59 0.97 23.28
C MET A 642 -28.11 0.99 23.15
N LYS A 643 -28.66 0.56 22.01
CA LYS A 643 -30.12 0.54 21.77
C LYS A 643 -30.84 -0.49 22.64
N GLU A 644 -30.19 -1.62 22.91
CA GLU A 644 -30.73 -2.72 23.72
C GLU A 644 -30.47 -2.53 25.23
N ASN A 645 -29.82 -1.44 25.65
CA ASN A 645 -29.35 -1.22 27.02
C ASN A 645 -28.43 -2.34 27.55
N ARG A 646 -27.63 -2.95 26.66
CA ARG A 646 -26.69 -4.05 26.96
C ARG A 646 -25.22 -3.62 26.91
N VAL A 647 -24.95 -2.33 27.05
CA VAL A 647 -23.57 -1.79 27.01
C VAL A 647 -22.69 -2.43 28.08
N VAL A 648 -23.24 -2.68 29.27
CA VAL A 648 -22.53 -3.30 30.41
C VAL A 648 -21.98 -4.69 30.06
N ASP A 649 -22.61 -5.39 29.11
CA ASP A 649 -22.19 -6.73 28.67
C ASP A 649 -20.97 -6.69 27.76
N ILE A 650 -20.70 -5.55 27.12
CA ILE A 650 -19.60 -5.38 26.15
C ILE A 650 -18.46 -4.51 26.70
N ILE A 651 -18.57 -4.02 27.93
CA ILE A 651 -17.47 -3.32 28.63
C ILE A 651 -16.32 -4.31 28.84
N ASP A 652 -15.10 -3.85 28.58
CA ASP A 652 -13.89 -4.61 28.84
C ASP A 652 -13.82 -5.04 30.31
N ASP A 653 -13.69 -6.35 30.55
CA ASP A 653 -13.64 -6.92 31.90
C ASP A 653 -12.54 -6.29 32.76
N ARG A 654 -11.44 -5.81 32.15
CA ARG A 654 -10.32 -5.13 32.84
C ARG A 654 -10.71 -3.83 33.53
N ILE A 655 -11.81 -3.19 33.12
CA ILE A 655 -12.29 -1.92 33.70
C ILE A 655 -13.66 -2.04 34.39
N LYS A 656 -14.27 -3.24 34.36
CA LYS A 656 -15.63 -3.49 34.85
C LYS A 656 -15.74 -3.51 36.38
N GLU A 657 -14.64 -3.86 37.06
CA GLU A 657 -14.58 -3.96 38.53
C GLU A 657 -14.26 -2.62 39.22
N GLU A 658 -13.90 -1.58 38.46
CA GLU A 658 -13.67 -0.23 39.00
C GLU A 658 -15.02 0.44 39.27
N SER A 659 -15.19 1.11 40.42
CA SER A 659 -16.42 1.78 40.91
C SER A 659 -16.94 2.95 40.04
N LYS A 660 -16.52 3.02 38.77
CA LYS A 660 -16.69 4.12 37.81
C LYS A 660 -17.65 3.77 36.68
N LEU A 661 -18.53 2.77 36.85
CA LEU A 661 -19.50 2.36 35.83
C LEU A 661 -20.35 3.54 35.32
N ASP A 662 -20.74 4.46 36.20
CA ASP A 662 -21.48 5.68 35.83
C ASP A 662 -20.68 6.57 34.85
N GLN A 663 -19.36 6.71 35.06
CA GLN A 663 -18.49 7.42 34.13
C GLN A 663 -18.36 6.67 32.80
N VAL A 664 -18.19 5.34 32.84
CA VAL A 664 -18.12 4.51 31.62
C VAL A 664 -19.39 4.66 30.79
N MET A 665 -20.55 4.60 31.43
CA MET A 665 -21.85 4.77 30.76
C MET A 665 -22.03 6.18 30.20
N ALA A 666 -21.59 7.22 30.91
CA ALA A 666 -21.61 8.59 30.40
C ALA A 666 -20.71 8.75 29.15
N VAL A 667 -19.51 8.16 29.14
CA VAL A 667 -18.65 8.15 27.95
C VAL A 667 -19.27 7.32 26.81
N ALA A 668 -19.95 6.22 27.13
CA ALA A 668 -20.66 5.41 26.16
C ALA A 668 -21.77 6.21 25.45
N GLU A 669 -22.49 7.06 26.18
CA GLU A 669 -23.49 7.96 25.61
C GLU A 669 -22.87 9.00 24.67
N VAL A 670 -21.72 9.57 25.03
CA VAL A 670 -20.95 10.45 24.15
C VAL A 670 -20.54 9.70 22.87
N ALA A 671 -20.00 8.48 23.01
CA ALA A 671 -19.61 7.64 21.88
C ALA A 671 -20.80 7.34 20.95
N GLY A 672 -21.96 6.98 21.51
CA GLY A 672 -23.19 6.72 20.75
C GLY A 672 -23.65 7.93 19.92
N ARG A 673 -23.57 9.15 20.48
CA ARG A 673 -23.88 10.38 19.73
C ARG A 673 -22.86 10.67 18.62
N CYS A 674 -21.57 10.47 18.89
CA CYS A 674 -20.51 10.59 17.88
C CYS A 674 -20.69 9.60 16.71
N LEU A 675 -21.18 8.39 16.99
CA LEU A 675 -21.38 7.32 16.01
C LEU A 675 -22.70 7.43 15.21
N SER A 676 -23.48 8.50 15.37
CA SER A 676 -24.71 8.71 14.59
C SER A 676 -24.46 8.60 13.07
N ARG A 677 -25.34 7.87 12.36
CA ARG A 677 -25.28 7.75 10.89
C ARG A 677 -25.47 9.07 10.15
N LYS A 678 -26.14 10.05 10.76
CA LYS A 678 -26.30 11.41 10.21
C LYS A 678 -25.33 12.34 10.92
N GLY A 679 -24.36 12.89 10.21
CA GLY A 679 -23.30 13.78 10.67
C GLY A 679 -23.84 15.04 11.33
N ARG A 680 -24.93 15.62 10.81
CA ARG A 680 -25.63 16.75 11.45
C ARG A 680 -26.18 16.48 12.85
N LYS A 681 -26.35 15.21 13.23
CA LYS A 681 -26.77 14.82 14.59
C LYS A 681 -25.58 14.55 15.52
N ARG A 682 -24.36 14.47 14.99
CA ARG A 682 -23.16 14.30 15.80
C ARG A 682 -22.84 15.63 16.48
N PRO A 683 -22.33 15.62 17.73
CA PRO A 683 -21.82 16.82 18.37
C PRO A 683 -20.61 17.37 17.61
N ASN A 684 -20.18 18.60 17.89
CA ASN A 684 -18.86 19.06 17.44
C ASN A 684 -17.78 18.63 18.44
N MET A 685 -16.50 18.62 18.04
CA MET A 685 -15.42 18.15 18.93
C MET A 685 -15.21 19.02 20.17
N ARG A 686 -15.62 20.29 20.14
CA ARG A 686 -15.58 21.17 21.30
C ARG A 686 -16.58 20.74 22.37
N GLU A 687 -17.83 20.43 21.97
CA GLU A 687 -18.86 19.87 22.86
C GLU A 687 -18.39 18.54 23.46
N VAL A 688 -17.86 17.65 22.63
CA VAL A 688 -17.32 16.35 23.06
C VAL A 688 -16.19 16.53 24.09
N SER A 689 -15.25 17.45 23.83
CA SER A 689 -14.14 17.73 24.73
C SER A 689 -14.61 18.23 26.10
N ILE A 690 -15.52 19.21 26.12
CA ILE A 690 -16.08 19.77 27.37
C ILE A 690 -16.81 18.69 28.16
N GLU A 691 -17.57 17.84 27.48
CA GLU A 691 -18.35 16.80 28.14
C GLU A 691 -17.48 15.70 28.74
N LEU A 692 -16.44 15.26 28.03
CA LEU A 692 -15.47 14.30 28.55
C LEU A 692 -14.66 14.87 29.72
N GLU A 693 -14.28 16.15 29.67
CA GLU A 693 -13.64 16.84 30.80
C GLU A 693 -14.56 16.91 32.03
N ARG A 694 -15.86 17.16 31.82
CA ARG A 694 -16.88 17.14 32.89
C ARG A 694 -17.03 15.75 33.50
N ILE A 695 -17.07 14.70 32.68
CA ILE A 695 -17.16 13.31 33.17
C ILE A 695 -15.92 12.97 34.01
N LYS A 696 -14.72 13.35 33.54
CA LYS A 696 -13.45 13.12 34.25
C LYS A 696 -13.34 13.88 35.57
N SER A 697 -13.89 15.10 35.64
CA SER A 697 -13.83 15.97 36.83
C SER A 697 -14.99 15.77 37.82
N SER A 698 -15.97 14.92 37.48
CA SER A 698 -17.05 14.55 38.41
C SER A 698 -16.45 13.92 39.66
N PRO A 699 -16.69 14.46 40.87
CA PRO A 699 -16.24 13.85 42.12
C PRO A 699 -16.80 12.43 42.26
N GLU A 700 -15.97 11.49 42.70
CA GLU A 700 -16.37 10.10 43.00
C GLU A 700 -17.39 9.99 44.15
N ASP A 701 -17.63 11.07 44.91
CA ASP A 701 -18.54 11.07 46.05
C ASP A 701 -19.55 12.23 46.01
N LEU A 702 -20.70 11.99 45.38
CA LEU A 702 -21.95 12.70 45.69
C LEU A 702 -22.92 11.83 46.50
N LYS A 703 -22.45 10.68 47.02
CA LYS A 703 -23.20 9.83 47.96
C LYS A 703 -23.09 10.25 49.43
N VAL A 704 -22.23 11.21 49.79
CA VAL A 704 -22.08 11.65 51.21
C VAL A 704 -22.92 12.90 51.56
N HIS A 705 -23.41 13.67 50.58
CA HIS A 705 -24.26 14.85 50.86
C HIS A 705 -25.77 14.60 50.79
N LEU A 706 -26.23 13.41 50.39
CA LEU A 706 -27.65 13.04 50.48
C LEU A 706 -27.99 12.36 51.81
N ILE A 707 -27.03 11.66 52.44
CA ILE A 707 -27.26 11.02 53.75
C ILE A 707 -27.29 12.08 54.88
N ASN A 708 -26.46 13.12 54.82
CA ASN A 708 -26.46 14.18 55.83
C ASN A 708 -27.64 15.16 55.71
N ASN A 709 -28.29 15.25 54.54
CA ASN A 709 -29.46 16.09 54.34
C ASN A 709 -30.78 15.38 54.71
N GLU A 710 -30.84 14.04 54.64
CA GLU A 710 -31.98 13.27 55.16
C GLU A 710 -31.98 13.20 56.70
N GLU A 711 -30.81 13.07 57.35
CA GLU A 711 -30.72 13.13 58.82
C GLU A 711 -30.99 14.54 59.38
N ALA A 712 -30.59 15.61 58.67
CA ALA A 712 -30.91 16.98 59.06
C ALA A 712 -32.40 17.33 58.83
N ALA A 713 -33.05 16.74 57.81
CA ALA A 713 -34.48 16.91 57.55
C ALA A 713 -35.33 16.12 58.57
N GLN A 714 -34.93 14.89 58.94
CA GLN A 714 -35.62 14.10 59.96
C GLN A 714 -35.44 14.67 61.39
N ALA A 715 -34.32 15.33 61.68
CA ALA A 715 -34.12 16.00 62.97
C ALA A 715 -34.96 17.29 63.16
N MET A 716 -35.45 17.90 62.08
CA MET A 716 -36.36 19.06 62.15
C MET A 716 -37.85 18.68 62.28
N GLU A 717 -38.24 17.47 61.90
CA GLU A 717 -39.64 17.02 61.99
C GLU A 717 -40.02 16.49 63.38
N ILE A 718 -39.04 16.01 64.17
CA ILE A 718 -39.29 15.49 65.53
C ILE A 718 -39.46 16.60 66.59
N LYS A 719 -39.20 17.88 66.26
CA LYS A 719 -39.42 19.02 67.16
C LYS A 719 -40.76 19.75 66.96
N LYS A 720 -41.68 19.22 66.15
CA LYS A 720 -43.00 19.81 65.87
C LYS A 720 -44.21 18.89 66.11
N THR A 721 -44.01 17.84 66.89
CA THR A 721 -45.08 17.07 67.56
C THR A 721 -44.77 17.03 69.03
#